data_AF-A0A512BW52-F1
#
_entry.id   AF-A0A512BW52-F1
#
_cell.length_a   1.000
_cell.length_b   1.000
_cell.length_c   1.000
_cell.angle_alpha   90.00
_cell.angle_beta   90.00
_cell.angle_gamma   90.00
#
_symmetry.space_group_name_H-M   'P 1'
#
loop_
_entity.id
_entity.type
_entity.pdbx_description
1 polymer ?
#
loop_
_entity_poly.entity_id
_entity_poly.type
_entity_poly.pdbx_seq_one_letter_code
_entity_poly.pdbx_strand_id
1 'polypeptide(L)'
;MIDPQPRIISNLIADQIIPSSPDAPGNPAVAAVDVDGDGIIPNVASVVGAAPFNQWFTFFGQFFDHGLDLVNKGGSGAVTIPLQPDDPLYEEGSRTNFMVLTRATNQPGPDGVLKTADDIHEHTNQTTPFIDQNQTYTSHPSHQVFLREYALDVNGRTIATGRLLEGDSGGLATWADVKAQARDLLGIDLTDADVTDIPLLKVDAYGRFKPGLQGYAQLAMPDGTVIEGAPAHPTSTSGAVRTGHAFLNDIAHDAVPTDRVADGDTEVSLANLDGSDTSGNYDNELLDAHYITGDGRGNENIGLTAVHHVFHTEHNRMTGHLKEVILAELDNDPAFVNQWLRPGADLSDGVQESEWNGEHLFQAARFATEMQYQHLVFEDFARNIQPNIDEFKAHDVTIDPSIAAEFAHAVYRFGHSMLRETVDRLDADGNVVDADTENGDQQLALIDAFLNPLAYAERGADGEAAAEIVRGATQEVANSVDEFVTGALRNNLLGLPLDLASINLARSRDTGVAPLNIIRDQFYEATGDADLKPYANWMESGSNIKHSESLGNFIAAYGVHPLLADAATVAEKRAAAVSLVYGAEDDPTTHADESFSPDTDFLNGTGAYAGVETGLNNVDFWIGGLAEKSASSGGLLGSTFNFVFETQMEQLQSGDRFYYLSRLAGTNFLNQLEGTSFSEMVMRTTGATHLPFDVFSVPTYTIEAGDASTYPIDASGRPQVTILGSGALRFDGDGHVVIGGTAGADKIQAGAGDDTLWGDGGDDALDGDGGNDALIGGDGNDRLAGGNGDDFANGNAGDDEISGSAGSDLLVGLAGQDVIGAGDGDDEVFGGLDSDKIFGGAGNDELLGNEGNDWIKGGEGDDHLVGDNGNPFGEPLPDRDTALFSGRAKDYTITYNADESIAITDNVGNDGTDTLLNIERFGFADQVILAAGSAESGRVAGVVDEVPTLKGSFDFVL
;
A
#
# COMPACT_ATOMS: atom_id res chain seq x y z
N MET A 1 -27.07 -21.77 8.77
CA MET A 1 -27.78 -20.82 9.66
C MET A 1 -28.62 -19.91 8.79
N ILE A 2 -29.75 -19.38 9.26
CA ILE A 2 -30.52 -18.36 8.53
C ILE A 2 -30.45 -17.09 9.36
N ASP A 3 -29.95 -15.99 8.78
CA ASP A 3 -29.86 -14.69 9.44
C ASP A 3 -30.22 -13.57 8.45
N PRO A 4 -31.40 -12.94 8.57
CA PRO A 4 -31.80 -11.83 7.70
C PRO A 4 -31.17 -10.49 8.09
N GLN A 5 -30.62 -10.37 9.30
CA GLN A 5 -30.22 -9.07 9.84
C GLN A 5 -29.13 -8.37 9.04
N PRO A 6 -28.08 -9.04 8.53
CA PRO A 6 -27.03 -8.37 7.77
C PRO A 6 -27.56 -7.53 6.60
N ARG A 7 -28.51 -8.07 5.82
CA ARG A 7 -29.13 -7.34 4.70
C ARG A 7 -30.06 -6.21 5.15
N ILE A 8 -30.79 -6.42 6.24
CA ILE A 8 -31.62 -5.36 6.82
C ILE A 8 -30.75 -4.19 7.30
N ILE A 9 -29.63 -4.48 7.96
CA ILE A 9 -28.66 -3.49 8.45
C ILE A 9 -28.03 -2.75 7.26
N SER A 10 -27.55 -3.47 6.24
CA SER A 10 -26.99 -2.87 5.03
C SER A 10 -27.99 -1.91 4.35
N ASN A 11 -29.24 -2.33 4.16
CA ASN A 11 -30.27 -1.48 3.57
C ASN A 11 -30.61 -0.25 4.43
N LEU A 12 -30.48 -0.34 5.76
CA LEU A 12 -30.80 0.74 6.69
C LEU A 12 -29.66 1.76 6.81
N ILE A 13 -28.41 1.29 6.89
CA ILE A 13 -27.24 2.09 7.27
C ILE A 13 -26.32 2.35 6.07
N ALA A 14 -25.91 1.30 5.35
CA ALA A 14 -24.83 1.39 4.35
C ALA A 14 -25.28 1.89 2.96
N ASP A 15 -26.58 2.01 2.74
CA ASP A 15 -27.16 2.42 1.47
C ASP A 15 -26.94 3.92 1.17
N GLN A 16 -26.39 4.23 0.00
CA GLN A 16 -26.21 5.61 -0.51
C GLN A 16 -27.41 6.12 -1.34
N ILE A 17 -28.37 5.25 -1.72
CA ILE A 17 -29.39 5.58 -2.71
C ILE A 17 -30.61 6.31 -2.09
N ILE A 18 -31.10 7.30 -2.84
CA ILE A 18 -32.29 8.12 -2.59
C ILE A 18 -33.51 7.22 -2.25
N PRO A 19 -34.09 7.27 -1.04
CA PRO A 19 -35.41 6.70 -0.84
C PRO A 19 -36.43 7.45 -1.71
N SER A 20 -37.36 6.75 -2.34
CA SER A 20 -38.44 7.30 -3.18
C SER A 20 -39.43 8.24 -2.46
N SER A 21 -39.11 8.70 -1.25
CA SER A 21 -39.87 9.70 -0.49
C SER A 21 -39.02 10.95 -0.23
N PRO A 22 -39.42 12.12 -0.74
CA PRO A 22 -38.66 13.38 -0.62
C PRO A 22 -38.64 13.99 0.80
N ASP A 23 -39.17 13.32 1.82
CA ASP A 23 -39.30 13.85 3.20
C ASP A 23 -38.56 13.01 4.27
N ALA A 24 -37.50 12.28 3.92
CA ALA A 24 -36.67 11.56 4.90
C ALA A 24 -35.41 12.37 5.29
N PRO A 25 -35.41 13.15 6.38
CA PRO A 25 -34.15 13.60 6.99
C PRO A 25 -33.41 12.36 7.51
N GLY A 26 -32.20 12.05 7.01
CA GLY A 26 -31.40 10.96 7.59
C GLY A 26 -30.48 10.15 6.68
N ASN A 27 -30.20 10.56 5.43
CA ASN A 27 -29.09 9.98 4.66
C ASN A 27 -28.22 11.10 4.06
N PRO A 28 -27.02 11.37 4.59
CA PRO A 28 -26.12 12.40 4.08
C PRO A 28 -25.56 12.08 2.68
N ALA A 29 -25.41 10.81 2.31
CA ALA A 29 -24.94 10.41 0.97
C ALA A 29 -25.92 10.84 -0.13
N VAL A 30 -27.23 10.86 0.18
CA VAL A 30 -28.30 11.36 -0.71
C VAL A 30 -28.18 12.87 -0.97
N ALA A 31 -27.49 13.62 -0.12
CA ALA A 31 -27.23 15.06 -0.33
C ALA A 31 -25.91 15.33 -1.08
N ALA A 32 -25.07 14.32 -1.26
CA ALA A 32 -23.74 14.41 -1.85
C ALA A 32 -23.68 13.86 -3.30
N VAL A 33 -24.84 13.80 -3.96
CA VAL A 33 -25.00 13.26 -5.32
C VAL A 33 -24.15 14.02 -6.33
N ASP A 34 -23.33 13.28 -7.09
CA ASP A 34 -22.48 13.81 -8.15
C ASP A 34 -23.25 14.05 -9.48
N VAL A 35 -22.52 14.29 -10.56
CA VAL A 35 -23.10 14.56 -11.89
C VAL A 35 -23.80 13.35 -12.51
N ASP A 36 -23.45 12.13 -12.08
CA ASP A 36 -23.96 10.86 -12.60
C ASP A 36 -25.09 10.28 -11.74
N GLY A 37 -25.32 10.86 -10.56
CA GLY A 37 -26.43 10.47 -9.68
C GLY A 37 -25.98 9.65 -8.47
N ASP A 38 -24.66 9.50 -8.28
CA ASP A 38 -24.06 8.64 -7.27
C ASP A 38 -23.72 9.43 -6.00
N GLY A 39 -23.97 8.83 -4.83
CA GLY A 39 -23.76 9.47 -3.54
C GLY A 39 -22.30 9.42 -3.11
N ILE A 40 -21.47 10.33 -3.64
CA ILE A 40 -20.04 10.42 -3.30
C ILE A 40 -19.87 11.34 -2.09
N ILE A 41 -19.46 10.78 -0.96
CA ILE A 41 -18.92 11.57 0.15
C ILE A 41 -17.40 11.56 -0.04
N PRO A 42 -16.81 12.62 -0.64
CA PRO A 42 -15.38 12.63 -0.92
C PRO A 42 -14.62 12.52 0.40
N ASN A 43 -13.51 11.79 0.40
CA ASN A 43 -12.64 11.80 1.56
C ASN A 43 -12.06 13.21 1.78
N VAL A 44 -11.69 13.45 3.03
CA VAL A 44 -10.91 14.62 3.43
C VAL A 44 -9.61 14.10 4.00
N ALA A 45 -8.52 14.84 3.77
CA ALA A 45 -7.22 14.47 4.31
C ALA A 45 -7.25 14.36 5.84
N SER A 46 -6.37 13.52 6.37
CA SER A 46 -6.20 13.29 7.81
C SER A 46 -5.68 14.53 8.55
N VAL A 47 -5.00 15.43 7.85
CA VAL A 47 -4.43 16.69 8.33
C VAL A 47 -5.10 17.88 7.65
N VAL A 48 -5.37 18.95 8.39
CA VAL A 48 -5.97 20.17 7.84
C VAL A 48 -4.99 20.81 6.86
N GLY A 49 -5.38 20.86 5.57
CA GLY A 49 -4.59 21.48 4.52
C GLY A 49 -3.88 20.49 3.61
N ALA A 50 -3.81 19.21 3.95
CA ALA A 50 -3.25 18.17 3.09
C ALA A 50 -4.23 17.76 1.97
N ALA A 51 -3.67 17.15 0.92
CA ALA A 51 -4.42 16.64 -0.22
C ALA A 51 -5.28 15.39 0.15
N PRO A 52 -6.48 15.24 -0.44
CA PRO A 52 -7.31 14.05 -0.27
C PRO A 52 -6.67 12.82 -0.94
N PHE A 53 -7.10 11.63 -0.53
CA PHE A 53 -6.60 10.38 -1.10
C PHE A 53 -7.38 9.95 -2.36
N ASN A 54 -6.70 9.21 -3.22
CA ASN A 54 -7.19 8.80 -4.51
C ASN A 54 -7.60 7.31 -4.55
N GLN A 55 -8.07 6.81 -5.69
CA GLN A 55 -8.51 5.41 -5.81
C GLN A 55 -7.33 4.42 -5.75
N TRP A 56 -6.13 4.83 -6.16
CA TRP A 56 -4.91 4.00 -6.09
C TRP A 56 -4.58 3.61 -4.65
N PHE A 57 -4.80 4.50 -3.68
CA PHE A 57 -4.70 4.20 -2.25
C PHE A 57 -5.58 3.02 -1.82
N THR A 58 -6.77 2.92 -2.39
CA THR A 58 -7.73 1.84 -2.08
C THR A 58 -7.27 0.50 -2.69
N PHE A 59 -6.77 0.51 -3.93
CA PHE A 59 -6.24 -0.70 -4.57
C PHE A 59 -4.97 -1.20 -3.89
N PHE A 60 -4.06 -0.30 -3.50
CA PHE A 60 -2.89 -0.66 -2.72
C PHE A 60 -3.29 -1.17 -1.33
N GLY A 61 -4.27 -0.55 -0.66
CA GLY A 61 -4.78 -1.02 0.62
C GLY A 61 -5.35 -2.44 0.55
N GLN A 62 -6.05 -2.78 -0.55
CA GLN A 62 -6.50 -4.14 -0.82
C GLN A 62 -5.33 -5.10 -1.07
N PHE A 63 -4.33 -4.69 -1.84
CA PHE A 63 -3.11 -5.47 -2.03
C PHE A 63 -2.43 -5.77 -0.69
N PHE A 64 -2.34 -4.79 0.21
CA PHE A 64 -1.79 -4.96 1.56
C PHE A 64 -2.60 -5.95 2.40
N ASP A 65 -3.94 -5.83 2.47
CA ASP A 65 -4.82 -6.79 3.14
C ASP A 65 -4.53 -8.23 2.69
N HIS A 66 -4.40 -8.40 1.36
CA HIS A 66 -4.19 -9.70 0.76
C HIS A 66 -2.87 -10.37 1.17
N GLY A 67 -1.88 -9.58 1.61
CA GLY A 67 -0.65 -10.12 2.19
C GLY A 67 -0.79 -10.50 3.65
N LEU A 68 -1.73 -9.91 4.39
CA LEU A 68 -1.84 -10.13 5.82
C LEU A 68 -2.77 -11.28 6.15
N ASP A 69 -3.92 -11.41 5.50
CA ASP A 69 -4.85 -12.50 5.81
C ASP A 69 -5.59 -13.13 4.62
N LEU A 70 -5.81 -14.43 4.79
CA LEU A 70 -6.74 -15.24 4.00
C LEU A 70 -7.28 -16.38 4.86
N VAL A 71 -8.58 -16.36 5.15
CA VAL A 71 -9.22 -17.41 5.95
C VAL A 71 -9.77 -18.56 5.10
N ASN A 72 -9.48 -19.79 5.52
CA ASN A 72 -10.05 -21.01 4.93
C ASN A 72 -11.58 -21.04 5.06
N LYS A 73 -12.28 -21.27 3.94
CA LYS A 73 -13.75 -21.37 3.89
C LYS A 73 -14.19 -22.84 3.69
N GLY A 74 -15.28 -23.25 4.33
CA GLY A 74 -15.87 -24.58 4.15
C GLY A 74 -15.88 -25.45 5.40
N GLY A 75 -16.48 -26.64 5.30
CA GLY A 75 -16.58 -27.58 6.44
C GLY A 75 -17.60 -27.19 7.53
N SER A 76 -17.78 -25.90 7.81
CA SER A 76 -18.64 -25.34 8.88
C SER A 76 -20.08 -25.01 8.47
N GLY A 77 -20.43 -25.27 7.20
CA GLY A 77 -21.74 -24.93 6.62
C GLY A 77 -21.78 -23.49 6.07
N ALA A 78 -22.99 -22.95 5.91
CA ALA A 78 -23.21 -21.62 5.35
C ALA A 78 -24.23 -20.81 6.17
N VAL A 79 -24.15 -19.49 6.07
CA VAL A 79 -25.17 -18.54 6.51
C VAL A 79 -26.00 -18.16 5.29
N THR A 80 -27.31 -18.36 5.36
CA THR A 80 -28.28 -17.92 4.36
C THR A 80 -28.89 -16.62 4.82
N ILE A 81 -28.82 -15.58 3.99
CA ILE A 81 -29.30 -14.23 4.28
C ILE A 81 -30.51 -13.97 3.36
N PRO A 82 -31.75 -14.20 3.82
CA PRO A 82 -32.93 -14.09 2.95
C PRO A 82 -33.26 -12.62 2.64
N LEU A 83 -33.59 -12.35 1.36
CA LEU A 83 -34.11 -11.06 0.94
C LEU A 83 -35.55 -10.90 1.43
N GLN A 84 -35.87 -9.76 2.02
CA GLN A 84 -37.24 -9.47 2.45
C GLN A 84 -38.09 -8.98 1.27
N PRO A 85 -39.42 -9.12 1.30
CA PRO A 85 -40.29 -8.69 0.20
C PRO A 85 -40.18 -7.21 -0.18
N ASP A 86 -39.69 -6.37 0.73
CA ASP A 86 -39.45 -4.94 0.55
C ASP A 86 -37.99 -4.60 0.21
N ASP A 87 -37.13 -5.60 -0.02
CA ASP A 87 -35.76 -5.42 -0.50
C ASP A 87 -35.75 -5.04 -2.00
N PRO A 88 -34.92 -4.07 -2.44
CA PRO A 88 -34.82 -3.69 -3.85
C PRO A 88 -34.44 -4.85 -4.80
N LEU A 89 -33.71 -5.85 -4.30
CA LEU A 89 -33.28 -7.01 -5.08
C LEU A 89 -34.27 -8.19 -5.01
N TYR A 90 -35.37 -8.04 -4.28
CA TYR A 90 -36.36 -9.11 -4.13
C TYR A 90 -37.26 -9.22 -5.37
N GLU A 91 -37.34 -10.42 -5.92
CA GLU A 91 -38.26 -10.73 -7.02
C GLU A 91 -39.33 -11.73 -6.59
N GLU A 92 -40.61 -11.35 -6.66
CA GLU A 92 -41.69 -12.22 -6.19
C GLU A 92 -41.71 -13.59 -6.91
N GLY A 93 -41.60 -14.67 -6.12
CA GLY A 93 -41.59 -16.04 -6.63
C GLY A 93 -40.23 -16.52 -7.15
N SER A 94 -39.20 -15.67 -7.13
CA SER A 94 -37.83 -16.07 -7.48
C SER A 94 -37.27 -17.07 -6.46
N ARG A 95 -36.45 -17.99 -6.97
CA ARG A 95 -35.74 -18.99 -6.16
C ARG A 95 -34.41 -18.46 -5.63
N THR A 96 -34.01 -17.25 -6.01
CA THR A 96 -32.73 -16.61 -5.66
C THR A 96 -32.90 -15.45 -4.67
N ASN A 97 -34.04 -15.37 -3.97
CA ASN A 97 -34.30 -14.35 -2.94
C ASN A 97 -33.52 -14.60 -1.62
N PHE A 98 -32.23 -14.87 -1.73
CA PHE A 98 -31.30 -15.00 -0.62
C PHE A 98 -29.86 -14.82 -1.09
N MET A 99 -29.02 -14.39 -0.17
CA MET A 99 -27.55 -14.41 -0.30
C MET A 99 -26.99 -15.57 0.53
N VAL A 100 -25.76 -15.99 0.24
CA VAL A 100 -25.08 -17.06 0.99
C VAL A 100 -23.65 -16.67 1.33
N LEU A 101 -23.29 -16.80 2.59
CA LEU A 101 -21.90 -16.76 3.07
C LEU A 101 -21.45 -18.16 3.45
N THR A 102 -20.41 -18.69 2.80
CA THR A 102 -19.72 -19.90 3.27
C THR A 102 -18.93 -19.57 4.53
N ARG A 103 -19.17 -20.31 5.61
CA ARG A 103 -18.56 -20.07 6.92
C ARG A 103 -17.08 -20.42 6.93
N ALA A 104 -16.32 -19.73 7.77
CA ALA A 104 -14.91 -20.00 8.01
C ALA A 104 -14.74 -21.42 8.61
N THR A 105 -13.61 -22.04 8.32
CA THR A 105 -13.36 -23.44 8.70
C THR A 105 -13.00 -23.50 10.18
N ASN A 106 -13.95 -23.92 11.00
CA ASN A 106 -13.76 -24.09 12.43
C ASN A 106 -12.87 -25.32 12.71
N GLN A 107 -12.18 -25.29 13.84
CA GLN A 107 -11.48 -26.48 14.36
C GLN A 107 -12.37 -27.18 15.40
N PRO A 108 -12.29 -28.52 15.53
CA PRO A 108 -13.06 -29.23 16.53
C PRO A 108 -12.62 -28.83 17.93
N GLY A 109 -13.60 -28.70 18.83
CA GLY A 109 -13.37 -28.42 20.23
C GLY A 109 -12.72 -29.58 21.00
N PRO A 110 -12.66 -29.48 22.34
CA PRO A 110 -12.21 -30.56 23.21
C PRO A 110 -12.91 -31.91 23.00
N ASP A 111 -14.12 -31.94 22.43
CA ASP A 111 -14.84 -33.16 22.11
C ASP A 111 -14.38 -33.86 20.81
N GLY A 112 -13.56 -33.20 19.99
CA GLY A 112 -13.02 -33.71 18.73
C GLY A 112 -14.05 -33.79 17.59
N VAL A 113 -15.22 -33.17 17.72
CA VAL A 113 -16.30 -33.17 16.74
C VAL A 113 -16.48 -31.74 16.21
N LEU A 114 -16.73 -31.60 14.90
CA LEU A 114 -17.07 -30.31 14.30
C LEU A 114 -18.58 -30.06 14.35
N LYS A 115 -18.99 -28.79 14.32
CA LYS A 115 -20.39 -28.31 14.35
C LYS A 115 -21.05 -28.52 15.70
N THR A 116 -20.26 -28.49 16.77
CA THR A 116 -20.72 -28.49 18.16
C THR A 116 -20.54 -27.10 18.76
N ALA A 117 -21.05 -26.91 19.98
CA ALA A 117 -21.00 -25.60 20.63
C ALA A 117 -19.60 -25.23 21.16
N ASP A 118 -18.67 -26.19 21.16
CA ASP A 118 -17.28 -26.03 21.59
C ASP A 118 -16.29 -25.95 20.42
N ASP A 119 -16.76 -25.86 19.17
CA ASP A 119 -15.94 -25.55 18.01
C ASP A 119 -15.05 -24.32 18.30
N ILE A 120 -13.77 -24.43 17.95
CA ILE A 120 -12.82 -23.33 18.06
C ILE A 120 -13.01 -22.41 16.86
N HIS A 121 -13.22 -21.12 17.13
CA HIS A 121 -13.41 -20.06 16.14
C HIS A 121 -12.13 -19.26 15.86
N GLU A 122 -10.97 -19.75 16.31
CA GLU A 122 -9.67 -19.31 15.80
C GLU A 122 -9.43 -19.99 14.45
N HIS A 123 -9.36 -19.21 13.38
CA HIS A 123 -9.20 -19.73 12.03
C HIS A 123 -7.75 -19.75 11.58
N THR A 124 -7.43 -20.67 10.66
CA THR A 124 -6.10 -20.74 10.06
C THR A 124 -5.98 -19.69 8.96
N ASN A 125 -5.05 -18.75 9.15
CA ASN A 125 -4.59 -17.86 8.11
C ASN A 125 -3.74 -18.63 7.09
N GLN A 126 -4.03 -18.46 5.79
CA GLN A 126 -3.30 -19.08 4.69
C GLN A 126 -2.19 -18.18 4.13
N THR A 127 -2.15 -16.91 4.53
CA THR A 127 -1.04 -16.03 4.22
C THR A 127 0.00 -16.07 5.34
N THR A 128 1.24 -15.69 5.03
CA THR A 128 2.20 -15.34 6.06
C THR A 128 1.74 -14.05 6.73
N PRO A 129 1.76 -13.94 8.07
CA PRO A 129 1.21 -12.76 8.76
C PRO A 129 2.15 -11.55 8.69
N PHE A 130 3.26 -11.62 7.95
CA PHE A 130 4.27 -10.58 7.90
C PHE A 130 4.07 -9.71 6.66
N ILE A 131 4.60 -8.49 6.70
CA ILE A 131 4.69 -7.60 5.54
C ILE A 131 5.88 -8.05 4.70
N ASP A 132 5.79 -9.26 4.12
CA ASP A 132 6.88 -9.95 3.43
C ASP A 132 6.63 -10.12 1.91
N GLN A 133 5.68 -9.33 1.40
CA GLN A 133 5.32 -9.28 -0.01
C GLN A 133 4.89 -10.65 -0.58
N ASN A 134 4.23 -11.48 0.23
CA ASN A 134 3.73 -12.79 -0.21
C ASN A 134 2.64 -12.70 -1.30
N GLN A 135 2.08 -11.53 -1.57
CA GLN A 135 1.22 -11.25 -2.72
C GLN A 135 1.96 -11.40 -4.05
N THR A 136 3.29 -11.23 -4.04
CA THR A 136 4.18 -11.47 -5.19
C THR A 136 4.89 -12.81 -5.03
N TYR A 137 5.39 -13.12 -3.83
CA TYR A 137 6.26 -14.29 -3.59
C TYR A 137 5.56 -15.48 -2.95
N THR A 138 4.25 -15.47 -2.79
CA THR A 138 3.43 -16.55 -2.24
C THR A 138 3.68 -16.87 -0.77
N SER A 139 2.66 -17.44 -0.13
CA SER A 139 2.74 -17.93 1.26
C SER A 139 3.16 -19.40 1.39
N HIS A 140 3.55 -20.07 0.29
CA HIS A 140 3.96 -21.47 0.33
C HIS A 140 5.14 -21.78 -0.63
N PRO A 141 6.24 -22.40 -0.16
CA PRO A 141 7.43 -22.66 -0.99
C PRO A 141 7.18 -23.48 -2.26
N SER A 142 6.17 -24.35 -2.28
CA SER A 142 5.80 -25.08 -3.50
C SER A 142 5.10 -24.19 -4.54
N HIS A 143 4.37 -23.15 -4.09
CA HIS A 143 3.72 -22.19 -4.98
C HIS A 143 4.78 -21.34 -5.70
N GLN A 144 5.77 -20.85 -4.95
CA GLN A 144 6.93 -20.11 -5.49
C GLN A 144 7.59 -20.78 -6.68
N VAL A 145 7.71 -22.11 -6.66
CA VAL A 145 8.34 -22.84 -7.76
C VAL A 145 7.61 -22.61 -9.08
N PHE A 146 6.29 -22.45 -9.09
CA PHE A 146 5.52 -22.27 -10.31
C PHE A 146 5.50 -20.82 -10.82
N LEU A 147 5.74 -19.85 -9.95
CA LEU A 147 5.77 -18.41 -10.29
C LEU A 147 7.15 -17.91 -10.74
N ARG A 148 8.20 -18.70 -10.55
CA ARG A 148 9.57 -18.34 -10.95
C ARG A 148 9.84 -18.75 -12.39
N GLU A 149 10.64 -17.98 -13.10
CA GLU A 149 11.05 -18.32 -14.45
C GLU A 149 12.22 -19.33 -14.45
N TYR A 150 12.15 -20.30 -15.36
CA TYR A 150 13.22 -21.27 -15.58
C TYR A 150 13.69 -21.30 -17.04
N ALA A 151 14.93 -21.78 -17.21
CA ALA A 151 15.51 -22.11 -18.49
C ALA A 151 16.14 -23.50 -18.44
N LEU A 152 16.54 -24.01 -19.61
CA LEU A 152 17.35 -25.22 -19.71
C LEU A 152 18.83 -24.86 -19.84
N ASP A 153 19.69 -25.55 -19.09
CA ASP A 153 21.12 -25.48 -19.31
C ASP A 153 21.56 -26.27 -20.56
N VAL A 154 22.85 -26.20 -20.88
CA VAL A 154 23.45 -26.90 -22.03
C VAL A 154 23.25 -28.43 -22.03
N ASN A 155 22.88 -29.03 -20.89
CA ASN A 155 22.60 -30.45 -20.75
C ASN A 155 21.09 -30.76 -20.71
N GLY A 156 20.23 -29.76 -20.92
CA GLY A 156 18.78 -29.89 -20.88
C GLY A 156 18.19 -29.96 -19.47
N ARG A 157 18.94 -29.53 -18.43
CA ARG A 157 18.46 -29.51 -17.04
C ARG A 157 17.86 -28.16 -16.70
N THR A 158 16.80 -28.16 -15.91
CA THR A 158 16.10 -26.95 -15.48
C THR A 158 16.92 -26.14 -14.48
N ILE A 159 17.02 -24.84 -14.74
CA ILE A 159 17.75 -23.86 -13.94
C ILE A 159 16.89 -22.61 -13.77
N ALA A 160 16.93 -22.00 -12.58
CA ALA A 160 16.26 -20.72 -12.37
C ALA A 160 17.02 -19.61 -13.10
N THR A 161 16.31 -18.63 -13.66
CA THR A 161 16.91 -17.44 -14.30
C THR A 161 17.17 -16.32 -13.29
N GLY A 162 16.42 -16.32 -12.18
CA GLY A 162 16.41 -15.23 -11.22
C GLY A 162 15.13 -14.40 -11.28
N ARG A 163 14.34 -14.54 -12.34
CA ARG A 163 13.12 -13.76 -12.59
C ARG A 163 11.87 -14.46 -12.07
N LEU A 164 10.80 -13.69 -11.90
CA LEU A 164 9.43 -14.20 -11.91
C LEU A 164 9.03 -14.52 -13.36
N LEU A 165 8.14 -15.51 -13.53
CA LEU A 165 7.62 -15.92 -14.84
C LEU A 165 6.81 -14.78 -15.44
N GLU A 166 7.19 -14.34 -16.63
CA GLU A 166 6.44 -13.36 -17.40
C GLU A 166 5.53 -14.02 -18.43
N GLY A 167 4.42 -13.35 -18.75
CA GLY A 167 3.58 -13.71 -19.89
C GLY A 167 4.23 -13.37 -21.23
N ASP A 168 3.72 -13.94 -22.32
CA ASP A 168 4.23 -13.73 -23.69
C ASP A 168 4.33 -12.25 -24.13
N SER A 169 3.51 -11.39 -23.51
CA SER A 169 3.39 -9.97 -23.81
C SER A 169 4.07 -9.08 -22.76
N GLY A 170 4.94 -9.63 -21.91
CA GLY A 170 5.51 -8.95 -20.76
C GLY A 170 4.62 -8.99 -19.51
N GLY A 171 5.18 -8.63 -18.34
CA GLY A 171 4.43 -8.53 -17.09
C GLY A 171 3.93 -9.86 -16.51
N LEU A 172 2.81 -9.82 -15.79
CA LEU A 172 2.24 -10.98 -15.08
C LEU A 172 1.96 -12.16 -16.01
N ALA A 173 2.43 -13.35 -15.62
CA ALA A 173 2.07 -14.60 -16.28
C ALA A 173 0.62 -14.99 -16.04
N THR A 174 0.01 -15.59 -17.06
CA THR A 174 -1.35 -16.15 -16.99
C THR A 174 -1.35 -17.61 -16.54
N TRP A 175 -2.53 -18.17 -16.28
CA TRP A 175 -2.67 -19.60 -16.00
C TRP A 175 -2.20 -20.47 -17.17
N ALA A 176 -2.38 -20.00 -18.42
CA ALA A 176 -1.82 -20.66 -19.60
C ALA A 176 -0.29 -20.74 -19.53
N ASP A 177 0.38 -19.63 -19.18
CA ASP A 177 1.84 -19.53 -19.09
C ASP A 177 2.40 -20.43 -17.99
N VAL A 178 1.77 -20.43 -16.82
CA VAL A 178 2.16 -21.29 -15.69
C VAL A 178 2.03 -22.78 -16.06
N LYS A 179 0.93 -23.17 -16.72
CA LYS A 179 0.78 -24.56 -17.22
C LYS A 179 1.84 -24.91 -18.26
N ALA A 180 2.13 -24.00 -19.20
CA ALA A 180 3.12 -24.20 -20.24
C ALA A 180 4.53 -24.40 -19.65
N GLN A 181 4.97 -23.50 -18.77
CA GLN A 181 6.26 -23.63 -18.10
C GLN A 181 6.34 -24.90 -17.24
N ALA A 182 5.29 -25.21 -16.47
CA ALA A 182 5.27 -26.41 -15.63
C ALA A 182 5.48 -27.68 -16.48
N ARG A 183 4.86 -27.73 -17.66
CA ARG A 183 5.01 -28.84 -18.60
C ARG A 183 6.41 -28.92 -19.19
N ASP A 184 6.88 -27.80 -19.75
CA ASP A 184 8.03 -27.80 -20.65
C ASP A 184 9.37 -27.71 -19.88
N LEU A 185 9.37 -27.00 -18.75
CA LEU A 185 10.58 -26.74 -17.96
C LEU A 185 10.59 -27.50 -16.65
N LEU A 186 9.45 -27.75 -16.00
CA LEU A 186 9.42 -28.53 -14.75
C LEU A 186 9.07 -30.02 -14.98
N GLY A 187 8.51 -30.37 -16.14
CA GLY A 187 8.10 -31.72 -16.48
C GLY A 187 6.85 -32.20 -15.73
N ILE A 188 6.01 -31.28 -15.25
CA ILE A 188 4.79 -31.52 -14.48
C ILE A 188 3.57 -31.17 -15.34
N ASP A 189 2.57 -32.05 -15.37
CA ASP A 189 1.31 -31.81 -16.08
C ASP A 189 0.29 -31.17 -15.14
N LEU A 190 0.32 -29.82 -15.05
CA LEU A 190 -0.73 -29.06 -14.39
C LEU A 190 -2.01 -29.09 -15.25
N THR A 191 -3.14 -29.30 -14.58
CA THR A 191 -4.49 -29.31 -15.15
C THR A 191 -5.35 -28.28 -14.46
N ASP A 192 -6.49 -27.88 -15.03
CA ASP A 192 -7.39 -26.91 -14.40
C ASP A 192 -7.94 -27.37 -13.05
N ALA A 193 -7.93 -28.69 -12.78
CA ALA A 193 -8.26 -29.24 -11.47
C ALA A 193 -7.23 -28.90 -10.37
N ASP A 194 -6.04 -28.41 -10.76
CA ASP A 194 -4.98 -27.98 -9.84
C ASP A 194 -5.09 -26.49 -9.46
N VAL A 195 -5.95 -25.70 -10.13
CA VAL A 195 -6.01 -24.23 -9.96
C VAL A 195 -6.43 -23.80 -8.56
N THR A 196 -7.27 -24.60 -7.89
CA THR A 196 -7.76 -24.31 -6.53
C THR A 196 -6.98 -25.02 -5.42
N ASP A 197 -6.02 -25.89 -5.77
CA ASP A 197 -5.21 -26.61 -4.78
C ASP A 197 -3.87 -27.09 -5.35
N ILE A 198 -2.81 -26.33 -5.06
CA ILE A 198 -1.47 -26.49 -5.63
C ILE A 198 -0.87 -27.83 -5.23
N PRO A 199 -0.26 -28.59 -6.17
CA PRO A 199 0.44 -29.84 -5.85
C PRO A 199 1.74 -29.55 -5.08
N LEU A 200 2.02 -30.35 -4.05
CA LEU A 200 3.22 -30.23 -3.24
C LEU A 200 4.45 -30.76 -4.00
N LEU A 201 5.42 -29.87 -4.21
CA LEU A 201 6.74 -30.19 -4.73
C LEU A 201 7.76 -30.37 -3.61
N LYS A 202 8.81 -31.13 -3.89
CA LYS A 202 9.97 -31.25 -3.02
C LYS A 202 10.85 -30.01 -3.16
N VAL A 203 10.77 -29.14 -2.16
CA VAL A 203 11.44 -27.83 -2.10
C VAL A 203 12.31 -27.69 -0.85
N ASP A 204 13.09 -26.62 -0.74
CA ASP A 204 13.55 -26.11 0.55
C ASP A 204 12.56 -25.07 1.13
N ALA A 205 12.94 -24.44 2.24
CA ALA A 205 12.07 -23.50 2.94
C ALA A 205 11.90 -22.16 2.21
N TYR A 206 12.71 -21.87 1.19
CA TYR A 206 12.77 -20.58 0.48
C TYR A 206 12.30 -20.69 -0.98
N GLY A 207 11.56 -21.76 -1.30
CA GLY A 207 10.97 -21.94 -2.62
C GLY A 207 11.93 -22.45 -3.71
N ARG A 208 13.14 -22.90 -3.36
CA ARG A 208 14.01 -23.58 -4.31
C ARG A 208 13.58 -25.03 -4.46
N PHE A 209 13.21 -25.44 -5.66
CA PHE A 209 12.93 -26.85 -5.91
C PHE A 209 14.21 -27.70 -5.83
N LYS A 210 14.08 -28.91 -5.27
CA LYS A 210 15.17 -29.89 -5.18
C LYS A 210 15.10 -30.80 -6.40
N PRO A 211 15.98 -30.63 -7.40
CA PRO A 211 15.92 -31.41 -8.62
C PRO A 211 16.11 -32.90 -8.35
N GLY A 212 15.45 -33.73 -9.15
CA GLY A 212 15.74 -35.16 -9.21
C GLY A 212 17.03 -35.46 -9.98
N LEU A 213 17.18 -36.71 -10.44
CA LEU A 213 18.42 -37.15 -11.10
C LEU A 213 18.54 -36.63 -12.53
N GLN A 214 17.41 -36.33 -13.17
CA GLN A 214 17.34 -35.78 -14.52
C GLN A 214 17.34 -34.24 -14.52
N GLY A 215 17.18 -33.62 -13.35
CA GLY A 215 17.27 -32.17 -13.18
C GLY A 215 15.92 -31.45 -13.10
N TYR A 216 14.81 -32.19 -12.97
CA TYR A 216 13.46 -31.64 -12.97
C TYR A 216 12.84 -31.60 -11.57
N ALA A 217 11.72 -30.88 -11.43
CA ALA A 217 10.94 -30.79 -10.21
C ALA A 217 10.43 -32.17 -9.76
N GLN A 218 10.18 -32.35 -8.46
CA GLN A 218 9.69 -33.63 -7.93
C GLN A 218 8.37 -33.43 -7.16
N LEU A 219 7.30 -34.11 -7.58
CA LEU A 219 6.01 -34.16 -6.87
C LEU A 219 6.13 -35.02 -5.61
N ALA A 220 5.55 -34.58 -4.51
CA ALA A 220 5.44 -35.35 -3.28
C ALA A 220 4.19 -36.24 -3.29
N MET A 221 4.36 -37.50 -2.87
CA MET A 221 3.28 -38.49 -2.80
C MET A 221 2.88 -38.80 -1.35
N PRO A 222 1.61 -39.19 -1.09
CA PRO A 222 1.11 -39.45 0.27
C PRO A 222 1.86 -40.56 1.05
N ASP A 223 2.57 -41.46 0.34
CA ASP A 223 3.39 -42.50 0.96
C ASP A 223 4.81 -42.02 1.35
N GLY A 224 5.11 -40.74 1.17
CA GLY A 224 6.39 -40.11 1.44
C GLY A 224 7.41 -40.25 0.31
N THR A 225 7.04 -40.86 -0.82
CA THR A 225 7.90 -40.91 -2.02
C THR A 225 7.79 -39.63 -2.84
N VAL A 226 8.66 -39.49 -3.85
CA VAL A 226 8.61 -38.38 -4.81
C VAL A 226 8.71 -38.89 -6.24
N ILE A 227 8.02 -38.22 -7.16
CA ILE A 227 8.08 -38.51 -8.60
C ILE A 227 8.68 -37.31 -9.31
N GLU A 228 9.81 -37.52 -9.98
CA GLU A 228 10.46 -36.49 -10.80
C GLU A 228 9.67 -36.25 -12.10
N GLY A 229 9.55 -34.98 -12.49
CA GLY A 229 8.95 -34.55 -13.75
C GLY A 229 9.71 -35.05 -14.98
N ALA A 230 9.03 -35.04 -16.13
CA ALA A 230 9.61 -35.48 -17.40
C ALA A 230 8.99 -34.71 -18.57
N PRO A 231 9.61 -33.66 -19.12
CA PRO A 231 9.00 -32.82 -20.16
C PRO A 231 8.51 -33.58 -21.42
N ALA A 232 9.20 -34.66 -21.81
CA ALA A 232 8.77 -35.50 -22.93
C ALA A 232 7.49 -36.31 -22.64
N HIS A 233 7.21 -36.59 -21.37
CA HIS A 233 6.04 -37.31 -20.86
C HIS A 233 5.66 -36.71 -19.49
N PRO A 234 5.06 -35.50 -19.48
CA PRO A 234 4.84 -34.73 -18.26
C PRO A 234 4.16 -35.55 -17.17
N THR A 235 4.64 -35.40 -15.93
CA THR A 235 4.16 -36.20 -14.81
C THR A 235 2.84 -35.63 -14.30
N SER A 236 1.80 -36.48 -14.28
CA SER A 236 0.49 -36.11 -13.76
C SER A 236 0.55 -35.78 -12.26
N THR A 237 -0.15 -34.71 -11.88
CA THR A 237 -0.42 -34.31 -10.48
C THR A 237 -1.40 -35.25 -9.75
N SER A 238 -2.03 -36.18 -10.47
CA SER A 238 -3.04 -37.08 -9.89
C SER A 238 -2.48 -37.92 -8.74
N GLY A 239 -3.09 -37.78 -7.56
CA GLY A 239 -2.68 -38.47 -6.35
C GLY A 239 -1.48 -37.85 -5.62
N ALA A 240 -0.95 -36.71 -6.09
CA ALA A 240 0.05 -35.95 -5.35
C ALA A 240 -0.54 -35.37 -4.05
N VAL A 241 0.35 -35.11 -3.09
CA VAL A 241 0.00 -34.33 -1.89
C VAL A 241 -0.32 -32.90 -2.32
N ARG A 242 -1.25 -32.28 -1.60
CA ARG A 242 -1.76 -30.95 -1.85
C ARG A 242 -1.33 -29.97 -0.77
N THR A 243 -1.19 -28.70 -1.13
CA THR A 243 -0.73 -27.67 -0.20
C THR A 243 -1.87 -27.00 0.56
N GLY A 244 -3.11 -27.11 0.07
CA GLY A 244 -4.26 -26.36 0.58
C GLY A 244 -4.29 -24.90 0.14
N HIS A 245 -3.37 -24.45 -0.73
CA HIS A 245 -3.33 -23.10 -1.28
C HIS A 245 -3.74 -23.15 -2.75
N ALA A 246 -4.47 -22.14 -3.21
CA ALA A 246 -4.90 -22.01 -4.60
C ALA A 246 -3.92 -21.17 -5.42
N PHE A 247 -3.85 -21.44 -6.72
CA PHE A 247 -3.33 -20.47 -7.69
C PHE A 247 -4.32 -19.32 -7.88
N LEU A 248 -5.62 -19.63 -7.91
CA LEU A 248 -6.70 -18.64 -8.01
C LEU A 248 -7.80 -18.96 -7.00
N ASN A 249 -8.15 -17.97 -6.19
CA ASN A 249 -9.31 -17.92 -5.31
C ASN A 249 -10.48 -17.19 -5.99
N ASP A 250 -10.18 -16.11 -6.70
CA ASP A 250 -11.15 -15.24 -7.34
C ASP A 250 -11.07 -15.41 -8.86
N ILE A 251 -12.04 -16.12 -9.40
CA ILE A 251 -12.10 -16.59 -10.78
C ILE A 251 -13.43 -16.12 -11.39
N ALA A 252 -13.39 -15.61 -12.63
CA ALA A 252 -14.59 -15.30 -13.39
C ALA A 252 -15.60 -16.46 -13.35
N HIS A 253 -16.88 -16.16 -13.14
CA HIS A 253 -17.90 -17.16 -12.82
C HIS A 253 -18.00 -18.29 -13.86
N ASP A 254 -17.86 -17.95 -15.15
CA ASP A 254 -17.90 -18.90 -16.26
C ASP A 254 -16.61 -19.72 -16.38
N ALA A 255 -15.50 -19.29 -15.77
CA ALA A 255 -14.20 -19.96 -15.82
C ALA A 255 -13.95 -20.94 -14.65
N VAL A 256 -14.86 -21.03 -13.67
CA VAL A 256 -14.66 -21.89 -12.47
C VAL A 256 -14.72 -23.38 -12.85
N PRO A 257 -13.63 -24.16 -12.70
CA PRO A 257 -13.59 -25.56 -13.17
C PRO A 257 -14.23 -26.57 -12.20
N THR A 258 -14.52 -26.16 -10.97
CA THR A 258 -14.95 -27.08 -9.90
C THR A 258 -16.30 -27.72 -10.20
N ASP A 259 -16.35 -29.06 -10.21
CA ASP A 259 -17.52 -29.88 -10.56
C ASP A 259 -18.10 -29.62 -11.97
N ARG A 260 -17.31 -29.00 -12.87
CA ARG A 260 -17.68 -28.68 -14.26
C ARG A 260 -16.73 -29.34 -15.25
N VAL A 261 -17.10 -29.33 -16.53
CA VAL A 261 -16.25 -29.80 -17.64
C VAL A 261 -15.98 -28.65 -18.61
N ALA A 262 -14.83 -28.64 -19.29
CA ALA A 262 -14.56 -27.66 -20.34
C ALA A 262 -15.69 -27.66 -21.40
N ASP A 263 -16.12 -26.49 -21.85
CA ASP A 263 -17.15 -26.34 -22.89
C ASP A 263 -16.74 -26.93 -24.26
N GLY A 264 -15.43 -27.05 -24.48
CA GLY A 264 -14.81 -27.69 -25.63
C GLY A 264 -14.76 -26.81 -26.88
N ASP A 265 -14.90 -25.49 -26.74
CA ASP A 265 -14.61 -24.56 -27.82
C ASP A 265 -13.17 -24.00 -27.73
N THR A 266 -12.94 -22.82 -28.29
CA THR A 266 -11.63 -22.14 -28.31
C THR A 266 -11.82 -20.63 -28.20
N GLU A 267 -13.03 -20.16 -27.88
CA GLU A 267 -13.38 -18.74 -27.81
C GLU A 267 -13.30 -18.31 -26.35
N VAL A 268 -12.58 -17.23 -26.07
CA VAL A 268 -12.64 -16.60 -24.75
C VAL A 268 -13.94 -15.81 -24.67
N SER A 269 -14.82 -16.12 -23.71
CA SER A 269 -16.15 -15.51 -23.60
C SER A 269 -16.46 -14.96 -22.21
N LEU A 270 -16.66 -13.63 -22.13
CA LEU A 270 -17.25 -12.96 -20.96
C LEU A 270 -18.80 -13.00 -20.94
N ALA A 271 -19.43 -13.73 -21.86
CA ALA A 271 -20.85 -13.58 -22.19
C ALA A 271 -21.83 -13.77 -21.00
N ASN A 272 -21.41 -14.38 -19.88
CA ASN A 272 -22.25 -14.53 -18.69
C ASN A 272 -21.49 -14.24 -17.37
N LEU A 273 -20.83 -13.07 -17.25
CA LEU A 273 -20.45 -12.53 -15.93
C LEU A 273 -21.65 -12.45 -14.95
N ASP A 274 -22.89 -12.49 -15.46
CA ASP A 274 -24.15 -12.55 -14.69
C ASP A 274 -24.50 -13.95 -14.13
N GLY A 275 -23.66 -14.96 -14.39
CA GLY A 275 -23.85 -16.34 -13.90
C GLY A 275 -25.02 -17.08 -14.53
N SER A 276 -25.49 -16.64 -15.70
CA SER A 276 -26.65 -17.25 -16.38
C SER A 276 -26.36 -18.57 -17.10
N ASP A 277 -25.09 -18.92 -17.38
CA ASP A 277 -24.75 -20.27 -17.85
C ASP A 277 -24.61 -21.26 -16.69
N THR A 278 -25.51 -22.25 -16.69
CA THR A 278 -25.58 -23.35 -15.73
C THR A 278 -25.46 -24.71 -16.41
N SER A 279 -24.91 -24.75 -17.63
CA SER A 279 -24.81 -25.93 -18.48
C SER A 279 -23.96 -27.07 -17.91
N GLY A 280 -23.28 -26.84 -16.77
CA GLY A 280 -22.30 -27.75 -16.18
C GLY A 280 -20.94 -27.66 -16.84
N ASN A 281 -20.76 -26.71 -17.76
CA ASN A 281 -19.50 -26.42 -18.40
C ASN A 281 -18.80 -25.19 -17.80
N TYR A 282 -17.51 -25.06 -18.03
CA TYR A 282 -16.74 -23.83 -17.79
C TYR A 282 -15.91 -23.49 -19.02
N ASP A 283 -15.63 -22.20 -19.19
CA ASP A 283 -14.77 -21.64 -20.24
C ASP A 283 -13.31 -21.78 -19.78
N ASN A 284 -12.59 -22.74 -20.36
CA ASN A 284 -11.21 -23.00 -19.98
C ASN A 284 -10.24 -22.00 -20.62
N GLU A 285 -10.60 -21.36 -21.73
CA GLU A 285 -9.84 -20.29 -22.36
C GLU A 285 -9.88 -19.02 -21.51
N LEU A 286 -11.02 -18.69 -20.90
CA LEU A 286 -11.15 -17.59 -19.94
C LEU A 286 -10.42 -17.91 -18.63
N LEU A 287 -10.45 -19.15 -18.15
CA LEU A 287 -9.62 -19.56 -17.01
C LEU A 287 -8.13 -19.35 -17.33
N ASP A 288 -7.71 -19.73 -18.53
CA ASP A 288 -6.34 -19.59 -19.02
C ASP A 288 -5.88 -18.13 -19.12
N ALA A 289 -6.81 -17.18 -19.29
CA ALA A 289 -6.53 -15.76 -19.34
C ALA A 289 -6.28 -15.09 -17.96
N HIS A 290 -6.63 -15.75 -16.84
CA HIS A 290 -6.41 -15.17 -15.51
C HIS A 290 -4.92 -15.08 -15.18
N TYR A 291 -4.52 -13.98 -14.55
CA TYR A 291 -3.14 -13.75 -14.12
C TYR A 291 -2.82 -14.54 -12.84
N ILE A 292 -1.64 -15.15 -12.76
CA ILE A 292 -1.19 -15.88 -11.57
C ILE A 292 -0.22 -15.01 -10.79
N THR A 293 -0.64 -14.63 -9.59
CA THR A 293 0.18 -13.87 -8.63
C THR A 293 0.43 -14.71 -7.38
N GLY A 294 1.17 -14.18 -6.41
CA GLY A 294 1.47 -14.91 -5.18
C GLY A 294 0.28 -15.09 -4.24
N ASP A 295 -0.73 -14.22 -4.39
CA ASP A 295 -2.03 -14.32 -3.73
C ASP A 295 -3.13 -14.69 -4.74
N GLY A 296 -3.96 -15.69 -4.43
CA GLY A 296 -4.96 -16.17 -5.38
C GLY A 296 -6.09 -15.18 -5.69
N ARG A 297 -6.17 -14.02 -5.04
CA ARG A 297 -7.19 -12.99 -5.28
C ARG A 297 -6.70 -11.88 -6.21
N GLY A 298 -5.51 -12.00 -6.80
CA GLY A 298 -4.92 -10.93 -7.61
C GLY A 298 -5.72 -10.49 -8.86
N ASN A 299 -6.78 -11.22 -9.26
CA ASN A 299 -7.68 -10.85 -10.36
C ASN A 299 -9.02 -10.30 -9.86
N GLU A 300 -9.18 -10.02 -8.57
CA GLU A 300 -10.45 -9.56 -7.99
C GLU A 300 -10.97 -8.37 -8.78
N ASN A 301 -10.15 -7.35 -9.02
CA ASN A 301 -10.43 -6.25 -9.95
C ASN A 301 -9.16 -5.82 -10.70
N ILE A 302 -9.32 -5.15 -11.85
CA ILE A 302 -8.17 -4.74 -12.67
C ILE A 302 -7.22 -3.74 -11.98
N GLY A 303 -7.70 -2.96 -11.00
CA GLY A 303 -6.87 -2.05 -10.20
C GLY A 303 -5.90 -2.82 -9.31
N LEU A 304 -6.38 -3.87 -8.64
CA LEU A 304 -5.53 -4.79 -7.89
C LEU A 304 -4.53 -5.52 -8.80
N THR A 305 -4.96 -5.96 -9.99
CA THR A 305 -4.06 -6.56 -10.99
C THR A 305 -2.91 -5.60 -11.37
N ALA A 306 -3.19 -4.30 -11.51
CA ALA A 306 -2.18 -3.29 -11.79
C ALA A 306 -1.15 -3.14 -10.64
N VAL A 307 -1.58 -3.19 -9.38
CA VAL A 307 -0.65 -3.17 -8.23
C VAL A 307 0.25 -4.41 -8.23
N HIS A 308 -0.30 -5.60 -8.51
CA HIS A 308 0.51 -6.81 -8.67
C HIS A 308 1.53 -6.70 -9.81
N HIS A 309 1.16 -6.05 -10.92
CA HIS A 309 2.07 -5.82 -12.04
C HIS A 309 3.28 -4.98 -11.62
N VAL A 310 3.07 -3.88 -10.88
CA VAL A 310 4.15 -3.00 -10.39
C VAL A 310 5.23 -3.81 -9.67
N PHE A 311 4.85 -4.62 -8.68
CA PHE A 311 5.80 -5.38 -7.88
C PHE A 311 6.42 -6.58 -8.60
N HIS A 312 5.68 -7.21 -9.52
CA HIS A 312 6.23 -8.25 -10.38
C HIS A 312 7.34 -7.69 -11.28
N THR A 313 7.04 -6.57 -11.95
CA THR A 313 7.96 -5.91 -12.86
C THR A 313 9.17 -5.35 -12.10
N GLU A 314 8.97 -4.82 -10.89
CA GLU A 314 10.09 -4.34 -10.05
C GLU A 314 11.07 -5.46 -9.68
N HIS A 315 10.58 -6.66 -9.32
CA HIS A 315 11.46 -7.80 -9.06
C HIS A 315 12.32 -8.17 -10.28
N ASN A 316 11.70 -8.20 -11.47
CA ASN A 316 12.39 -8.55 -12.71
C ASN A 316 13.37 -7.46 -13.14
N ARG A 317 13.04 -6.18 -12.92
CA ARG A 317 13.95 -5.05 -13.08
C ARG A 317 15.15 -5.17 -12.14
N MET A 318 14.92 -5.47 -10.86
CA MET A 318 15.97 -5.65 -9.86
C MET A 318 16.91 -6.81 -10.20
N THR A 319 16.39 -7.90 -10.75
CA THR A 319 17.23 -8.98 -11.27
C THR A 319 18.17 -8.49 -12.39
N GLY A 320 17.68 -7.63 -13.29
CA GLY A 320 18.48 -7.02 -14.36
C GLY A 320 19.55 -6.08 -13.80
N HIS A 321 19.13 -5.14 -12.95
CA HIS A 321 20.02 -4.16 -12.32
C HIS A 321 21.14 -4.83 -11.51
N LEU A 322 20.83 -5.86 -10.72
CA LEU A 322 21.85 -6.62 -9.99
C LEU A 322 22.90 -7.21 -10.94
N LYS A 323 22.49 -7.78 -12.07
CA LYS A 323 23.43 -8.30 -13.07
C LYS A 323 24.31 -7.19 -13.62
N GLU A 324 23.77 -6.00 -13.89
CA GLU A 324 24.53 -4.85 -14.39
C GLU A 324 25.59 -4.38 -13.38
N VAL A 325 25.19 -4.17 -12.12
CA VAL A 325 26.10 -3.78 -11.04
C VAL A 325 27.19 -4.83 -10.82
N ILE A 326 26.83 -6.12 -10.79
CA ILE A 326 27.81 -7.20 -10.64
C ILE A 326 28.78 -7.25 -11.84
N LEU A 327 28.29 -7.04 -13.07
CA LEU A 327 29.13 -7.09 -14.26
C LEU A 327 30.08 -5.90 -14.37
N ALA A 328 29.73 -4.74 -13.82
CA ALA A 328 30.62 -3.58 -13.75
C ALA A 328 31.93 -3.92 -13.01
N GLU A 329 31.87 -4.84 -12.04
CA GLU A 329 33.03 -5.29 -11.26
C GLU A 329 33.87 -6.38 -11.94
N LEU A 330 33.50 -6.85 -13.15
CA LEU A 330 34.19 -7.98 -13.79
C LEU A 330 35.69 -7.72 -14.02
N ASP A 331 36.05 -6.48 -14.37
CA ASP A 331 37.45 -6.10 -14.61
C ASP A 331 38.21 -5.75 -13.33
N ASN A 332 37.51 -5.30 -12.28
CA ASN A 332 38.09 -4.83 -11.01
C ASN A 332 38.21 -5.96 -9.98
N ASP A 333 37.13 -6.72 -9.76
CA ASP A 333 37.07 -7.88 -8.89
C ASP A 333 36.32 -9.06 -9.54
N PRO A 334 36.99 -9.81 -10.45
CA PRO A 334 36.41 -11.01 -11.04
C PRO A 334 36.13 -12.11 -10.00
N ALA A 335 36.74 -12.07 -8.81
CA ALA A 335 36.47 -13.05 -7.77
C ALA A 335 35.10 -12.79 -7.11
N PHE A 336 34.70 -11.53 -6.95
CA PHE A 336 33.34 -11.14 -6.56
C PHE A 336 32.32 -11.63 -7.58
N VAL A 337 32.50 -11.33 -8.88
CA VAL A 337 31.57 -11.77 -9.94
C VAL A 337 31.36 -13.29 -9.93
N ASN A 338 32.44 -14.06 -9.77
CA ASN A 338 32.36 -15.53 -9.71
C ASN A 338 31.49 -16.08 -8.56
N GLN A 339 31.20 -15.31 -7.50
CA GLN A 339 30.30 -15.71 -6.41
C GLN A 339 28.82 -15.73 -6.84
N TRP A 340 28.48 -14.98 -7.88
CA TRP A 340 27.14 -14.85 -8.44
C TRP A 340 26.85 -15.83 -9.59
N LEU A 341 27.87 -16.59 -10.00
CA LEU A 341 27.78 -17.55 -11.08
C LEU A 341 27.63 -18.97 -10.56
N ARG A 342 27.07 -19.85 -11.40
CA ARG A 342 26.95 -21.27 -11.08
C ARG A 342 28.34 -21.92 -11.04
N PRO A 343 28.54 -22.94 -10.19
CA PRO A 343 29.79 -23.70 -10.19
C PRO A 343 30.12 -24.27 -11.57
N GLY A 344 31.27 -23.87 -12.12
CA GLY A 344 31.74 -24.30 -13.43
C GLY A 344 31.24 -23.46 -14.61
N ALA A 345 30.76 -22.23 -14.36
CA ALA A 345 30.51 -21.22 -15.39
C ALA A 345 31.71 -21.07 -16.35
N ASP A 346 31.42 -20.95 -17.65
CA ASP A 346 32.42 -20.74 -18.70
C ASP A 346 32.38 -19.28 -19.16
N LEU A 347 33.44 -18.54 -18.84
CA LEU A 347 33.53 -17.11 -19.13
C LEU A 347 34.23 -16.81 -20.45
N SER A 348 34.50 -17.81 -21.30
CA SER A 348 35.27 -17.60 -22.53
C SER A 348 34.61 -16.63 -23.51
N ASP A 349 33.29 -16.54 -23.47
CA ASP A 349 32.46 -15.67 -24.31
C ASP A 349 31.70 -14.61 -23.47
N GLY A 350 32.25 -14.21 -22.32
CA GLY A 350 31.58 -13.34 -21.35
C GLY A 350 30.61 -14.12 -20.44
N VAL A 351 29.83 -13.41 -19.63
CA VAL A 351 28.77 -14.02 -18.79
C VAL A 351 27.46 -14.07 -19.57
N GLN A 352 27.08 -15.25 -20.00
CA GLN A 352 25.81 -15.61 -20.61
C GLN A 352 24.74 -15.90 -19.56
N GLU A 353 23.48 -15.86 -19.98
CA GLU A 353 22.33 -16.09 -19.10
C GLU A 353 22.42 -17.42 -18.35
N SER A 354 22.91 -18.46 -19.04
CA SER A 354 23.03 -19.78 -18.44
C SER A 354 24.12 -19.87 -17.37
N GLU A 355 25.08 -18.95 -17.27
CA GLU A 355 26.11 -19.01 -16.23
C GLU A 355 25.65 -18.44 -14.88
N TRP A 356 24.63 -17.59 -14.86
CA TRP A 356 24.13 -16.99 -13.63
C TRP A 356 23.55 -18.00 -12.66
N ASN A 357 23.84 -17.78 -11.38
CA ASN A 357 23.15 -18.48 -10.31
C ASN A 357 21.79 -17.81 -10.06
N GLY A 358 20.78 -18.15 -10.87
CA GLY A 358 19.44 -17.57 -10.74
C GLY A 358 18.74 -17.85 -9.41
N GLU A 359 19.19 -18.82 -8.61
CA GLU A 359 18.70 -18.92 -7.23
C GLU A 359 19.20 -17.75 -6.37
N HIS A 360 20.48 -17.42 -6.49
CA HIS A 360 21.07 -16.33 -5.70
C HIS A 360 20.51 -14.97 -6.16
N LEU A 361 20.39 -14.77 -7.47
CA LEU A 361 19.79 -13.57 -8.04
C LEU A 361 18.34 -13.39 -7.60
N PHE A 362 17.52 -14.46 -7.63
CA PHE A 362 16.12 -14.37 -7.20
C PHE A 362 16.00 -13.91 -5.74
N GLN A 363 16.82 -14.48 -4.83
CA GLN A 363 16.77 -14.11 -3.41
C GLN A 363 17.29 -12.67 -3.18
N ALA A 364 18.28 -12.22 -3.96
CA ALA A 364 18.79 -10.85 -3.88
C ALA A 364 17.77 -9.83 -4.41
N ALA A 365 17.12 -10.11 -5.55
CA ALA A 365 16.07 -9.27 -6.11
C ALA A 365 14.84 -9.24 -5.18
N ARG A 366 14.42 -10.41 -4.68
CA ARG A 366 13.36 -10.53 -3.67
C ARG A 366 13.69 -9.70 -2.43
N PHE A 367 14.91 -9.79 -1.93
CA PHE A 367 15.34 -9.00 -0.78
C PHE A 367 15.18 -7.50 -1.04
N ALA A 368 15.68 -6.99 -2.17
CA ALA A 368 15.55 -5.57 -2.50
C ALA A 368 14.09 -5.12 -2.59
N THR A 369 13.26 -5.86 -3.34
CA THR A 369 11.84 -5.52 -3.53
C THR A 369 11.03 -5.66 -2.23
N GLU A 370 11.34 -6.63 -1.36
CA GLU A 370 10.71 -6.74 -0.04
C GLU A 370 11.02 -5.53 0.85
N MET A 371 12.26 -5.04 0.85
CA MET A 371 12.63 -3.88 1.66
C MET A 371 11.94 -2.61 1.16
N GLN A 372 11.90 -2.42 -0.16
CA GLN A 372 11.08 -1.36 -0.77
C GLN A 372 9.63 -1.48 -0.31
N TYR A 373 9.02 -2.66 -0.45
CA TYR A 373 7.63 -2.87 -0.03
C TYR A 373 7.40 -2.54 1.45
N GLN A 374 8.28 -2.97 2.35
CA GLN A 374 8.16 -2.67 3.79
C GLN A 374 8.28 -1.18 4.10
N HIS A 375 9.25 -0.49 3.49
CA HIS A 375 9.42 0.94 3.61
C HIS A 375 8.17 1.68 3.16
N LEU A 376 7.71 1.42 1.93
CA LEU A 376 6.51 2.03 1.35
C LEU A 376 5.26 1.81 2.21
N VAL A 377 5.10 0.61 2.78
CA VAL A 377 3.95 0.30 3.64
C VAL A 377 3.90 1.18 4.87
N PHE A 378 5.03 1.44 5.53
CA PHE A 378 5.03 2.20 6.77
C PHE A 378 5.14 3.70 6.53
N GLU A 379 6.03 4.12 5.63
CA GLU A 379 6.30 5.54 5.38
C GLU A 379 5.21 6.19 4.51
N ASP A 380 4.76 5.53 3.43
CA ASP A 380 3.82 6.14 2.48
C ASP A 380 2.36 5.74 2.71
N PHE A 381 2.08 4.55 3.26
CA PHE A 381 0.71 4.02 3.31
C PHE A 381 0.08 4.03 4.71
N ALA A 382 0.70 3.34 5.68
CA ALA A 382 0.09 3.14 6.99
C ALA A 382 0.00 4.43 7.81
N ARG A 383 1.01 5.30 7.73
CA ARG A 383 1.00 6.61 8.41
C ARG A 383 0.03 7.60 7.77
N ASN A 384 -0.29 7.43 6.49
CA ASN A 384 -1.38 8.14 5.84
C ASN A 384 -2.77 7.76 6.42
N ILE A 385 -2.92 6.54 6.94
CA ILE A 385 -4.12 6.10 7.68
C ILE A 385 -4.09 6.58 9.13
N GLN A 386 -2.97 6.33 9.83
CA GLN A 386 -2.73 6.72 11.21
C GLN A 386 -1.32 7.30 11.40
N PRO A 387 -1.18 8.64 11.44
CA PRO A 387 0.12 9.29 11.57
C PRO A 387 0.89 8.99 12.87
N ASN A 388 0.18 8.57 13.93
CA ASN A 388 0.77 8.31 15.25
C ASN A 388 1.26 6.86 15.44
N ILE A 389 1.36 6.04 14.39
CA ILE A 389 2.05 4.74 14.52
C ILE A 389 3.46 5.00 15.05
N ASP A 390 3.80 4.38 16.17
CA ASP A 390 5.10 4.59 16.81
C ASP A 390 6.26 4.25 15.85
N GLU A 391 7.32 5.06 15.91
CA GLU A 391 8.56 4.78 15.21
C GLU A 391 9.17 3.46 15.68
N PHE A 392 9.71 2.69 14.73
CA PHE A 392 10.44 1.48 15.04
C PHE A 392 11.66 1.78 15.92
N LYS A 393 11.77 1.08 17.06
CA LYS A 393 12.93 1.19 17.95
C LYS A 393 13.87 -0.01 17.85
N ALA A 394 13.32 -1.21 17.92
CA ALA A 394 14.06 -2.46 17.79
C ALA A 394 13.08 -3.63 17.66
N HIS A 395 13.55 -4.74 17.07
CA HIS A 395 12.80 -5.99 17.08
C HIS A 395 12.64 -6.54 18.50
N ASP A 396 11.40 -6.88 18.88
CA ASP A 396 11.05 -7.51 20.16
C ASP A 396 10.43 -8.91 19.96
N VAL A 397 11.18 -9.93 20.38
CA VAL A 397 10.78 -11.35 20.29
C VAL A 397 9.58 -11.74 21.17
N THR A 398 9.12 -10.83 22.05
CA THR A 398 7.97 -11.07 22.94
C THR A 398 6.64 -10.60 22.36
N ILE A 399 6.68 -9.87 21.24
CA ILE A 399 5.51 -9.43 20.48
C ILE A 399 5.02 -10.58 19.60
N ASP A 400 3.70 -10.77 19.56
CA ASP A 400 3.04 -11.71 18.65
C ASP A 400 2.46 -10.92 17.47
N PRO A 401 3.04 -11.01 16.26
CA PRO A 401 2.58 -10.29 15.08
C PRO A 401 1.42 -10.98 14.35
N SER A 402 0.83 -12.04 14.92
CA SER A 402 -0.29 -12.74 14.30
C SER A 402 -1.47 -11.79 14.07
N ILE A 403 -2.12 -11.90 12.90
CA ILE A 403 -3.25 -11.04 12.54
C ILE A 403 -4.45 -11.32 13.46
N ALA A 404 -4.92 -10.28 14.14
CA ALA A 404 -6.09 -10.35 15.01
C ALA A 404 -7.40 -10.51 14.20
N ALA A 405 -8.36 -11.24 14.76
CA ALA A 405 -9.66 -11.44 14.12
C ALA A 405 -10.44 -10.11 13.98
N GLU A 406 -10.31 -9.22 14.97
CA GLU A 406 -10.84 -7.86 14.94
C GLU A 406 -10.28 -7.07 13.76
N PHE A 407 -8.99 -7.21 13.48
CA PHE A 407 -8.31 -6.55 12.36
C PHE A 407 -8.84 -7.09 11.01
N ALA A 408 -8.70 -8.40 10.76
CA ALA A 408 -9.04 -9.04 9.49
C ALA A 408 -10.55 -9.08 9.16
N HIS A 409 -11.39 -9.16 10.19
CA HIS A 409 -12.83 -9.42 10.00
C HIS A 409 -13.72 -8.22 10.33
N ALA A 410 -13.14 -7.11 10.80
CA ALA A 410 -13.84 -5.85 10.98
C ALA A 410 -12.98 -4.65 10.56
N VAL A 411 -11.88 -4.36 11.24
CA VAL A 411 -11.22 -3.05 11.10
C VAL A 411 -10.68 -2.80 9.70
N TYR A 412 -9.80 -3.67 9.18
CA TYR A 412 -9.13 -3.43 7.91
C TYR A 412 -10.09 -3.44 6.69
N ARG A 413 -11.32 -3.91 6.90
CA ARG A 413 -12.41 -3.85 5.92
C ARG A 413 -13.00 -2.45 5.74
N PHE A 414 -12.38 -1.41 6.32
CA PHE A 414 -12.75 -0.02 6.09
C PHE A 414 -12.59 0.38 4.62
N GLY A 415 -11.64 -0.24 3.89
CA GLY A 415 -11.39 0.04 2.46
C GLY A 415 -12.60 -0.19 1.55
N HIS A 416 -13.56 -1.04 1.95
CA HIS A 416 -14.79 -1.25 1.20
C HIS A 416 -15.69 0.00 1.11
N SER A 417 -15.53 0.95 2.03
CA SER A 417 -16.24 2.24 1.99
C SER A 417 -15.58 3.24 1.03
N MET A 418 -14.30 3.03 0.70
CA MET A 418 -13.48 3.96 -0.08
C MET A 418 -13.60 3.78 -1.61
N LEU A 419 -14.06 2.62 -2.06
CA LEU A 419 -14.22 2.32 -3.49
C LEU A 419 -15.32 3.18 -4.15
N ARG A 420 -15.05 3.65 -5.37
CA ARG A 420 -15.98 4.39 -6.24
C ARG A 420 -16.86 3.44 -7.07
N GLU A 421 -17.83 3.98 -7.81
CA GLU A 421 -18.64 3.21 -8.79
C GLU A 421 -17.88 2.86 -10.07
N THR A 422 -16.70 3.46 -10.30
CA THR A 422 -15.89 3.31 -11.52
C THR A 422 -14.45 2.91 -11.18
N VAL A 423 -13.74 2.38 -12.18
CA VAL A 423 -12.28 2.31 -12.22
C VAL A 423 -11.82 3.21 -13.35
N ASP A 424 -11.24 4.35 -12.98
CA ASP A 424 -10.88 5.39 -13.93
C ASP A 424 -9.60 5.04 -14.68
N ARG A 425 -9.60 5.25 -15.99
CA ARG A 425 -8.48 4.91 -16.88
C ARG A 425 -8.22 6.04 -17.88
N LEU A 426 -6.99 6.54 -17.90
CA LEU A 426 -6.56 7.61 -18.80
C LEU A 426 -5.38 7.16 -19.68
N ASP A 427 -5.49 7.38 -20.98
CA ASP A 427 -4.37 7.17 -21.90
C ASP A 427 -3.25 8.20 -21.65
N ALA A 428 -2.11 8.05 -22.32
CA ALA A 428 -0.97 8.94 -22.16
C ALA A 428 -1.24 10.39 -22.60
N ASP A 429 -2.29 10.63 -23.39
CA ASP A 429 -2.73 11.95 -23.84
C ASP A 429 -3.79 12.55 -22.87
N GLY A 430 -4.12 11.86 -21.77
CA GLY A 430 -5.10 12.29 -20.78
C GLY A 430 -6.56 12.06 -21.19
N ASN A 431 -6.84 11.25 -22.21
CA ASN A 431 -8.21 10.93 -22.62
C ASN A 431 -8.74 9.68 -21.89
N VAL A 432 -10.05 9.65 -21.65
CA VAL A 432 -10.74 8.47 -21.12
C VAL A 432 -10.58 7.28 -22.05
N VAL A 433 -10.10 6.17 -21.50
CA VAL A 433 -9.93 4.91 -22.23
C VAL A 433 -11.28 4.26 -22.51
N ASP A 434 -11.50 3.84 -23.76
CA ASP A 434 -12.73 3.20 -24.25
C ASP A 434 -14.00 4.06 -24.11
N ALA A 435 -13.83 5.38 -24.16
CA ALA A 435 -14.90 6.37 -24.07
C ALA A 435 -16.15 6.03 -24.94
N ASP A 436 -17.30 5.82 -24.29
CA ASP A 436 -18.59 5.69 -24.98
C ASP A 436 -19.09 7.04 -25.49
N THR A 437 -18.63 7.42 -26.67
CA THR A 437 -19.05 8.67 -27.34
C THR A 437 -20.56 8.79 -27.61
N GLU A 438 -21.35 7.71 -27.47
CA GLU A 438 -22.82 7.75 -27.62
C GLU A 438 -23.56 8.11 -26.32
N ASN A 439 -23.00 7.82 -25.14
CA ASN A 439 -23.59 8.10 -23.82
C ASN A 439 -22.80 9.10 -22.97
N GLY A 440 -21.77 9.74 -23.54
CA GLY A 440 -20.79 10.55 -22.83
C GLY A 440 -19.61 9.66 -22.44
N ASP A 441 -18.39 10.16 -22.61
CA ASP A 441 -17.15 9.41 -22.36
C ASP A 441 -17.14 8.85 -20.92
N GLN A 442 -17.58 7.60 -20.74
CA GLN A 442 -17.76 6.97 -19.44
C GLN A 442 -16.54 6.10 -19.08
N GLN A 443 -16.11 6.21 -17.83
CA GLN A 443 -15.11 5.33 -17.23
C GLN A 443 -15.65 3.89 -17.11
N LEU A 444 -14.76 2.92 -16.88
CA LEU A 444 -15.18 1.53 -16.69
C LEU A 444 -15.95 1.40 -15.37
N ALA A 445 -17.16 0.86 -15.40
CA ALA A 445 -17.90 0.60 -14.17
C ALA A 445 -17.14 -0.40 -13.30
N LEU A 446 -17.11 -0.18 -11.98
CA LEU A 446 -16.41 -1.04 -11.03
C LEU A 446 -16.90 -2.50 -11.13
N ILE A 447 -18.20 -2.70 -11.40
CA ILE A 447 -18.74 -4.04 -11.59
C ILE A 447 -18.13 -4.79 -12.80
N ASP A 448 -17.87 -4.08 -13.89
CA ASP A 448 -17.30 -4.64 -15.11
C ASP A 448 -15.79 -4.85 -14.99
N ALA A 449 -15.15 -4.21 -13.99
CA ALA A 449 -13.76 -4.40 -13.64
C ALA A 449 -13.50 -5.64 -12.76
N PHE A 450 -14.52 -6.22 -12.13
CA PHE A 450 -14.33 -7.40 -11.27
C PHE A 450 -14.15 -8.68 -12.09
N LEU A 451 -13.18 -9.51 -11.69
CA LEU A 451 -12.91 -10.84 -12.28
C LEU A 451 -12.78 -10.81 -13.81
N ASN A 452 -12.25 -9.71 -14.35
CA ASN A 452 -12.20 -9.46 -15.78
C ASN A 452 -10.74 -9.31 -16.25
N PRO A 453 -10.01 -10.42 -16.41
CA PRO A 453 -8.62 -10.37 -16.90
C PRO A 453 -8.52 -9.82 -18.32
N LEU A 454 -9.59 -9.87 -19.12
CA LEU A 454 -9.59 -9.37 -20.49
C LEU A 454 -9.61 -7.85 -20.54
N ALA A 455 -10.38 -7.18 -19.67
CA ALA A 455 -10.37 -5.73 -19.56
C ALA A 455 -8.99 -5.17 -19.22
N TYR A 456 -8.16 -5.93 -18.50
CA TYR A 456 -6.76 -5.61 -18.28
C TYR A 456 -5.88 -5.95 -19.51
N ALA A 457 -6.10 -7.10 -20.15
CA ALA A 457 -5.28 -7.58 -21.27
C ALA A 457 -5.49 -6.83 -22.60
N GLU A 458 -6.68 -6.27 -22.86
CA GLU A 458 -7.04 -5.62 -24.14
C GLU A 458 -6.11 -4.47 -24.55
N ARG A 459 -5.33 -3.93 -23.59
CA ARG A 459 -4.51 -2.73 -23.74
C ARG A 459 -3.00 -3.01 -23.89
N GLY A 460 -2.59 -4.28 -24.03
CA GLY A 460 -1.17 -4.65 -24.22
C GLY A 460 -0.45 -4.88 -22.89
N ALA A 461 0.30 -5.98 -22.77
CA ALA A 461 0.76 -6.49 -21.46
C ALA A 461 2.15 -6.01 -20.99
N ASP A 462 2.75 -5.01 -21.64
CA ASP A 462 4.02 -4.40 -21.22
C ASP A 462 3.82 -3.21 -20.25
N GLY A 463 2.81 -3.27 -19.37
CA GLY A 463 2.55 -2.24 -18.34
C GLY A 463 1.62 -1.09 -18.74
N GLU A 464 1.24 -0.98 -20.02
CA GLU A 464 0.34 0.09 -20.54
C GLU A 464 -0.99 0.13 -19.77
N ALA A 465 -1.63 -1.02 -19.55
CA ALA A 465 -2.87 -1.12 -18.78
C ALA A 465 -2.72 -0.62 -17.34
N ALA A 466 -1.60 -0.95 -16.68
CA ALA A 466 -1.31 -0.46 -15.34
C ALA A 466 -1.10 1.06 -15.33
N ALA A 467 -0.39 1.61 -16.32
CA ALA A 467 -0.18 3.05 -16.43
C ALA A 467 -1.50 3.81 -16.66
N GLU A 468 -2.41 3.26 -17.48
CA GLU A 468 -3.72 3.86 -17.71
C GLU A 468 -4.57 3.91 -16.45
N ILE A 469 -4.59 2.81 -15.69
CA ILE A 469 -5.31 2.71 -14.43
C ILE A 469 -4.72 3.65 -13.39
N VAL A 470 -3.39 3.69 -13.23
CA VAL A 470 -2.74 4.60 -12.27
C VAL A 470 -3.07 6.04 -12.62
N ARG A 471 -2.87 6.47 -13.87
CA ARG A 471 -3.17 7.85 -14.29
C ARG A 471 -4.62 8.25 -14.01
N GLY A 472 -5.57 7.36 -14.26
CA GLY A 472 -6.99 7.64 -13.94
C GLY A 472 -7.26 7.64 -12.44
N ALA A 473 -6.74 6.65 -11.73
CA ALA A 473 -6.97 6.46 -10.30
C ALA A 473 -6.34 7.56 -9.44
N THR A 474 -5.25 8.21 -9.88
CA THR A 474 -4.56 9.27 -9.12
C THR A 474 -5.14 10.68 -9.33
N GLN A 475 -6.00 10.88 -10.33
CA GLN A 475 -6.62 12.17 -10.62
C GLN A 475 -7.95 12.39 -9.88
N GLU A 476 -8.42 11.36 -9.18
CA GLU A 476 -9.80 11.26 -8.73
C GLU A 476 -9.88 10.93 -7.24
N VAL A 477 -10.63 11.75 -6.49
CA VAL A 477 -10.80 11.58 -5.04
C VAL A 477 -11.59 10.31 -4.74
N ALA A 478 -11.10 9.48 -3.82
CA ALA A 478 -11.81 8.29 -3.36
C ALA A 478 -12.94 8.64 -2.36
N ASN A 479 -13.82 7.67 -2.10
CA ASN A 479 -14.86 7.82 -1.09
C ASN A 479 -14.24 7.92 0.32
N SER A 480 -14.95 8.60 1.22
CA SER A 480 -14.65 8.67 2.65
C SER A 480 -14.63 7.29 3.30
N VAL A 481 -13.88 7.14 4.39
CA VAL A 481 -14.07 6.02 5.32
C VAL A 481 -15.26 6.35 6.21
N ASP A 482 -16.43 5.82 5.91
CA ASP A 482 -17.65 6.04 6.67
C ASP A 482 -18.60 4.82 6.61
N GLU A 483 -19.82 4.95 7.15
CA GLU A 483 -20.77 3.84 7.16
C GLU A 483 -21.38 3.50 5.79
N PHE A 484 -21.08 4.25 4.73
CA PHE A 484 -21.67 4.07 3.41
C PHE A 484 -20.81 3.21 2.49
N VAL A 485 -21.48 2.47 1.60
CA VAL A 485 -20.84 1.60 0.60
C VAL A 485 -21.54 1.79 -0.73
N THR A 486 -20.73 1.92 -1.78
CA THR A 486 -21.17 2.12 -3.17
C THR A 486 -22.12 1.00 -3.65
N GLY A 487 -23.07 1.37 -4.50
CA GLY A 487 -24.05 0.49 -5.11
C GLY A 487 -23.44 -0.71 -5.86
N ALA A 488 -22.33 -0.54 -6.58
CA ALA A 488 -21.61 -1.66 -7.22
C ALA A 488 -21.31 -2.81 -6.24
N LEU A 489 -20.87 -2.49 -5.03
CA LEU A 489 -20.52 -3.49 -3.99
C LEU A 489 -21.73 -3.97 -3.19
N ARG A 490 -22.75 -3.13 -3.03
CA ARG A 490 -23.92 -3.40 -2.17
C ARG A 490 -25.04 -4.13 -2.88
N ASN A 491 -25.16 -4.01 -4.20
CA ASN A 491 -26.31 -4.50 -4.95
C ASN A 491 -25.97 -5.46 -6.09
N ASN A 492 -24.78 -5.36 -6.65
CA ASN A 492 -24.44 -6.03 -7.91
C ASN A 492 -23.18 -6.90 -7.82
N LEU A 493 -22.63 -7.13 -6.62
CA LEU A 493 -21.39 -7.91 -6.47
C LEU A 493 -21.59 -9.32 -7.08
N LEU A 494 -20.63 -9.76 -7.89
CA LEU A 494 -20.77 -10.87 -8.84
C LEU A 494 -21.39 -12.14 -8.21
N GLY A 495 -22.41 -12.69 -8.88
CA GLY A 495 -23.10 -13.94 -8.51
C GLY A 495 -24.62 -13.79 -8.31
N LEU A 496 -25.24 -14.72 -7.55
CA LEU A 496 -26.59 -14.51 -6.98
C LEU A 496 -26.62 -13.18 -6.22
N PRO A 497 -27.78 -12.50 -6.00
CA PRO A 497 -27.81 -11.19 -5.35
C PRO A 497 -26.85 -11.14 -4.15
N LEU A 498 -25.81 -10.31 -4.24
CA LEU A 498 -24.72 -10.26 -3.28
C LEU A 498 -24.44 -8.81 -2.87
N ASP A 499 -24.14 -8.65 -1.58
CA ASP A 499 -23.97 -7.37 -0.92
C ASP A 499 -22.78 -7.48 0.02
N LEU A 500 -21.70 -6.78 -0.32
CA LEU A 500 -20.45 -6.86 0.42
C LEU A 500 -20.60 -6.41 1.88
N ALA A 501 -21.42 -5.38 2.15
CA ALA A 501 -21.69 -4.93 3.51
C ALA A 501 -22.41 -6.01 4.33
N SER A 502 -23.39 -6.69 3.72
CA SER A 502 -24.05 -7.85 4.33
C SER A 502 -23.07 -9.00 4.61
N ILE A 503 -22.13 -9.25 3.69
CA ILE A 503 -21.11 -10.29 3.86
C ILE A 503 -20.11 -9.94 4.97
N ASN A 504 -19.71 -8.67 5.09
CA ASN A 504 -18.84 -8.20 6.17
C ASN A 504 -19.49 -8.42 7.54
N LEU A 505 -20.73 -7.93 7.73
CA LEU A 505 -21.51 -8.14 8.95
C LEU A 505 -21.66 -9.62 9.30
N ALA A 506 -22.01 -10.45 8.31
CA ALA A 506 -22.16 -11.88 8.51
C ALA A 506 -20.82 -12.57 8.83
N ARG A 507 -19.71 -12.11 8.24
CA ARG A 507 -18.36 -12.64 8.50
C ARG A 507 -17.89 -12.30 9.90
N SER A 508 -18.01 -11.04 10.35
CA SER A 508 -17.62 -10.65 11.72
C SER A 508 -18.35 -11.50 12.77
N ARG A 509 -19.65 -11.74 12.57
CA ARG A 509 -20.46 -12.62 13.44
C ARG A 509 -20.04 -14.08 13.35
N ASP A 510 -19.74 -14.57 12.14
CA ASP A 510 -19.28 -15.94 11.91
C ASP A 510 -17.95 -16.23 12.63
N THR A 511 -17.05 -15.25 12.61
CA THR A 511 -15.71 -15.38 13.19
C THR A 511 -15.67 -15.03 14.68
N GLY A 512 -16.78 -14.51 15.22
CA GLY A 512 -16.93 -14.27 16.66
C GLY A 512 -16.42 -12.90 17.13
N VAL A 513 -16.20 -11.96 16.21
CA VAL A 513 -15.89 -10.57 16.56
C VAL A 513 -17.03 -9.98 17.37
N ALA A 514 -16.71 -9.41 18.54
CA ALA A 514 -17.71 -8.86 19.44
C ALA A 514 -18.31 -7.54 18.91
N PRO A 515 -19.52 -7.14 19.37
CA PRO A 515 -20.12 -5.86 19.00
C PRO A 515 -19.28 -4.65 19.48
N LEU A 516 -19.41 -3.50 18.80
CA LEU A 516 -18.61 -2.29 19.04
C LEU A 516 -18.51 -1.92 20.52
N ASN A 517 -19.65 -1.76 21.20
CA ASN A 517 -19.65 -1.26 22.57
C ASN A 517 -19.09 -2.28 23.58
N ILE A 518 -19.12 -3.58 23.23
CA ILE A 518 -18.53 -4.66 24.02
C ILE A 518 -17.00 -4.64 23.86
N ILE A 519 -16.51 -4.47 22.64
CA ILE A 519 -15.07 -4.33 22.36
C ILE A 519 -14.51 -3.07 23.04
N ARG A 520 -15.21 -1.94 22.95
CA ARG A 520 -14.85 -0.70 23.65
C ARG A 520 -14.69 -0.91 25.15
N ASP A 521 -15.64 -1.60 25.80
CA ASP A 521 -15.54 -1.95 27.22
C ASP A 521 -14.30 -2.80 27.52
N GLN A 522 -14.01 -3.82 26.71
CA GLN A 522 -12.83 -4.68 26.86
C GLN A 522 -11.51 -3.89 26.72
N PHE A 523 -11.40 -3.04 25.71
CA PHE A 523 -10.21 -2.21 25.50
C PHE A 523 -10.06 -1.19 26.62
N TYR A 524 -11.14 -0.53 27.04
CA TYR A 524 -11.10 0.40 28.15
C TYR A 524 -10.69 -0.27 29.47
N GLU A 525 -11.18 -1.47 29.76
CA GLU A 525 -10.76 -2.24 30.94
C GLU A 525 -9.27 -2.60 30.89
N ALA A 526 -8.73 -2.86 29.69
CA ALA A 526 -7.34 -3.22 29.49
C ALA A 526 -6.37 -2.01 29.58
N THR A 527 -6.74 -0.88 29.00
CA THR A 527 -5.84 0.28 28.83
C THR A 527 -6.13 1.43 29.79
N GLY A 528 -7.38 1.60 30.21
CA GLY A 528 -7.87 2.78 30.92
C GLY A 528 -8.02 4.03 30.03
N ASP A 529 -7.92 3.89 28.72
CA ASP A 529 -8.02 4.99 27.75
C ASP A 529 -9.45 5.55 27.65
N ALA A 530 -9.61 6.83 27.97
CA ALA A 530 -10.91 7.47 27.97
C ALA A 530 -11.59 7.49 26.59
N ASP A 531 -10.81 7.47 25.50
CA ASP A 531 -11.35 7.50 24.13
C ASP A 531 -11.96 6.16 23.72
N LEU A 532 -11.60 5.07 24.41
CA LEU A 532 -12.15 3.72 24.20
C LEU A 532 -13.32 3.41 25.13
N LYS A 533 -13.75 4.35 25.99
CA LYS A 533 -14.83 4.12 26.94
C LYS A 533 -16.14 3.76 26.22
N PRO A 534 -16.89 2.72 26.65
CA PRO A 534 -18.15 2.37 26.03
C PRO A 534 -19.16 3.51 26.12
N TYR A 535 -19.92 3.72 25.04
CA TYR A 535 -20.98 4.71 24.98
C TYR A 535 -22.10 4.32 25.95
N ALA A 536 -22.55 5.28 26.77
CA ALA A 536 -23.54 5.00 27.81
C ALA A 536 -24.97 4.89 27.25
N ASN A 537 -25.26 5.54 26.13
CA ASN A 537 -26.59 5.57 25.52
C ASN A 537 -26.55 6.04 24.05
N TRP A 538 -27.70 5.99 23.38
CA TRP A 538 -27.84 6.37 21.96
C TRP A 538 -27.50 7.83 21.69
N MET A 539 -27.78 8.76 22.62
CA MET A 539 -27.41 10.18 22.45
C MET A 539 -25.90 10.39 22.46
N GLU A 540 -25.18 9.71 23.35
CA GLU A 540 -23.73 9.77 23.42
C GLU A 540 -23.11 9.14 22.17
N SER A 541 -23.57 7.95 21.75
CA SER A 541 -23.13 7.32 20.51
C SER A 541 -23.40 8.22 19.28
N GLY A 542 -24.61 8.78 19.16
CA GLY A 542 -24.97 9.67 18.06
C GLY A 542 -24.18 10.98 18.02
N SER A 543 -23.62 11.42 19.14
CA SER A 543 -22.72 12.59 19.19
C SER A 543 -21.29 12.25 18.75
N ASN A 544 -20.95 10.96 18.67
CA ASN A 544 -19.63 10.43 18.36
C ASN A 544 -19.55 9.68 17.01
N ILE A 545 -20.63 9.68 16.22
CA ILE A 545 -20.60 9.21 14.82
C ILE A 545 -20.38 10.36 13.84
N LYS A 546 -19.71 10.11 12.71
CA LYS A 546 -19.36 11.09 11.65
C LYS A 546 -20.60 11.84 11.17
N HIS A 547 -21.64 11.09 10.85
CA HIS A 547 -22.91 11.63 10.39
C HIS A 547 -23.99 11.45 11.47
N SER A 548 -24.21 12.51 12.25
CA SER A 548 -25.22 12.50 13.33
C SER A 548 -26.63 12.17 12.85
N GLU A 549 -26.91 12.45 11.58
CA GLU A 549 -28.12 12.14 10.82
C GLU A 549 -28.35 10.62 10.72
N SER A 550 -27.29 9.81 10.73
CA SER A 550 -27.36 8.34 10.67
C SER A 550 -27.83 7.70 11.98
N LEU A 551 -27.92 8.44 13.09
CA LEU A 551 -28.39 7.90 14.38
C LEU A 551 -29.75 7.21 14.25
N GLY A 552 -30.67 7.79 13.45
CA GLY A 552 -31.97 7.19 13.17
C GLY A 552 -31.86 5.83 12.47
N ASN A 553 -30.91 5.67 11.54
CA ASN A 553 -30.69 4.41 10.83
C ASN A 553 -30.09 3.33 11.74
N PHE A 554 -29.15 3.70 12.61
CA PHE A 554 -28.62 2.79 13.63
C PHE A 554 -29.71 2.32 14.60
N ILE A 555 -30.56 3.23 15.07
CA ILE A 555 -31.71 2.88 15.92
C ILE A 555 -32.72 2.01 15.15
N ALA A 556 -32.98 2.29 13.87
CA ALA A 556 -33.88 1.47 13.06
C ALA A 556 -33.35 0.04 12.89
N ALA A 557 -32.03 -0.13 12.81
CA ALA A 557 -31.37 -1.42 12.61
C ALA A 557 -31.25 -2.24 13.89
N TYR A 558 -30.80 -1.63 14.99
CA TYR A 558 -30.43 -2.33 16.22
C TYR A 558 -31.34 -2.03 17.42
N GLY A 559 -32.13 -0.96 17.37
CA GLY A 559 -32.91 -0.46 18.49
C GLY A 559 -33.94 -1.48 19.01
N VAL A 560 -33.99 -1.61 20.33
CA VAL A 560 -34.95 -2.48 21.03
C VAL A 560 -36.06 -1.60 21.63
N HIS A 561 -37.09 -1.33 20.84
CA HIS A 561 -38.22 -0.48 21.20
C HIS A 561 -39.56 -1.06 20.67
N PRO A 562 -40.70 -0.94 21.39
CA PRO A 562 -41.99 -1.43 20.90
C PRO A 562 -42.37 -0.93 19.49
N LEU A 563 -42.18 0.36 19.19
CA LEU A 563 -42.45 0.91 17.85
C LEU A 563 -41.61 0.25 16.74
N LEU A 564 -40.38 -0.15 17.04
CA LEU A 564 -39.50 -0.84 16.09
C LEU A 564 -39.89 -2.30 15.93
N ALA A 565 -40.38 -2.94 17.00
CA ALA A 565 -40.87 -4.31 16.97
C ALA A 565 -42.17 -4.47 16.18
N ASP A 566 -43.00 -3.42 16.13
CA ASP A 566 -44.26 -3.39 15.36
C ASP A 566 -44.05 -3.05 13.87
N ALA A 567 -42.87 -2.55 13.49
CA ALA A 567 -42.52 -2.21 12.10
C ALA A 567 -42.06 -3.45 11.31
N ALA A 568 -42.67 -3.69 10.15
CA ALA A 568 -42.40 -4.88 9.33
C ALA A 568 -41.43 -4.63 8.18
N THR A 569 -41.42 -3.41 7.64
CA THR A 569 -40.57 -3.01 6.50
C THR A 569 -39.42 -2.11 6.91
N VAL A 570 -38.37 -2.03 6.09
CA VAL A 570 -37.23 -1.10 6.25
C VAL A 570 -37.73 0.35 6.35
N ALA A 571 -38.71 0.73 5.53
CA ALA A 571 -39.31 2.06 5.55
C ALA A 571 -40.06 2.36 6.85
N GLU A 572 -40.86 1.42 7.36
CA GLU A 572 -41.57 1.56 8.64
C GLU A 572 -40.59 1.64 9.82
N LYS A 573 -39.51 0.86 9.79
CA LYS A 573 -38.45 0.91 10.81
C LYS A 573 -37.76 2.26 10.85
N ARG A 574 -37.41 2.82 9.68
CA ARG A 574 -36.86 4.19 9.58
C ARG A 574 -37.83 5.22 10.14
N ALA A 575 -39.10 5.18 9.73
CA ALA A 575 -40.12 6.12 10.21
C ALA A 575 -40.31 6.04 11.74
N ALA A 576 -40.33 4.82 12.30
CA ALA A 576 -40.38 4.62 13.74
C ALA A 576 -39.15 5.18 14.45
N ALA A 577 -37.94 4.92 13.94
CA ALA A 577 -36.72 5.45 14.53
C ALA A 577 -36.62 6.98 14.44
N VAL A 578 -36.98 7.58 13.30
CA VAL A 578 -37.07 9.04 13.13
C VAL A 578 -38.02 9.64 14.17
N SER A 579 -39.17 9.00 14.40
CA SER A 579 -40.13 9.45 15.42
C SER A 579 -39.56 9.36 16.84
N LEU A 580 -38.71 8.37 17.13
CA LEU A 580 -38.02 8.26 18.41
C LEU A 580 -36.97 9.36 18.60
N VAL A 581 -36.21 9.69 17.56
CA VAL A 581 -35.10 10.66 17.62
C VAL A 581 -35.59 12.11 17.58
N TYR A 582 -36.49 12.44 16.66
CA TYR A 582 -36.90 13.81 16.38
C TYR A 582 -38.33 14.13 16.84
N GLY A 583 -39.10 13.12 17.23
CA GLY A 583 -40.54 13.26 17.41
C GLY A 583 -41.31 13.18 16.09
N ALA A 584 -42.63 13.32 16.14
CA ALA A 584 -43.50 13.37 14.98
C ALA A 584 -44.45 14.58 15.08
N GLU A 585 -44.62 15.30 13.97
CA GLU A 585 -45.64 16.36 13.86
C GLU A 585 -46.99 15.77 13.42
N ASP A 586 -48.09 16.45 13.76
CA ASP A 586 -49.44 16.03 13.38
C ASP A 586 -49.59 16.00 11.85
N ASP A 587 -50.08 14.89 11.31
CA ASP A 587 -50.46 14.81 9.89
C ASP A 587 -51.83 15.50 9.67
N PRO A 588 -51.86 16.65 8.97
CA PRO A 588 -53.10 17.40 8.78
C PRO A 588 -54.11 16.70 7.86
N THR A 589 -53.74 15.58 7.23
CA THR A 589 -54.56 14.86 6.25
C THR A 589 -55.29 13.64 6.83
N THR A 590 -54.84 13.07 7.95
CA THR A 590 -55.38 11.82 8.51
C THR A 590 -56.26 12.01 9.75
N HIS A 591 -56.41 13.24 10.29
CA HIS A 591 -57.19 13.55 11.50
C HIS A 591 -56.77 12.76 12.76
N ALA A 592 -55.61 12.10 12.76
CA ALA A 592 -55.00 11.52 13.95
C ALA A 592 -54.16 12.61 14.64
N ASP A 593 -54.53 12.93 15.89
CA ASP A 593 -53.80 13.85 16.78
C ASP A 593 -52.68 13.01 17.42
N GLU A 594 -51.55 12.88 16.75
CA GLU A 594 -50.43 12.00 17.15
C GLU A 594 -49.09 12.75 17.15
N SER A 595 -49.06 13.98 17.65
CA SER A 595 -47.81 14.63 17.99
C SER A 595 -47.06 13.85 19.07
N PHE A 596 -45.87 13.35 18.72
CA PHE A 596 -44.95 12.66 19.62
C PHE A 596 -43.72 13.53 19.85
N SER A 597 -43.35 13.75 21.12
CA SER A 597 -42.02 14.27 21.44
C SER A 597 -40.97 13.16 21.26
N PRO A 598 -39.69 13.50 20.97
CA PRO A 598 -38.60 12.54 21.04
C PRO A 598 -38.67 11.68 22.29
N ASP A 599 -38.39 10.37 22.19
CA ASP A 599 -38.37 9.48 23.36
C ASP A 599 -37.02 9.61 24.08
N THR A 600 -36.91 10.67 24.89
CA THR A 600 -35.68 10.96 25.65
C THR A 600 -35.33 9.90 26.68
N ASP A 601 -36.30 9.11 27.15
CA ASP A 601 -36.03 8.03 28.10
C ASP A 601 -35.30 6.88 27.38
N PHE A 602 -35.77 6.48 26.19
CA PHE A 602 -35.11 5.49 25.34
C PHE A 602 -33.71 5.95 24.91
N LEU A 603 -33.60 7.17 24.37
CA LEU A 603 -32.36 7.71 23.81
C LEU A 603 -31.25 7.88 24.87
N ASN A 604 -31.61 8.23 26.10
CA ASN A 604 -30.65 8.41 27.20
C ASN A 604 -30.48 7.17 28.09
N GLY A 605 -31.22 6.08 27.84
CA GLY A 605 -31.21 4.90 28.72
C GLY A 605 -31.69 5.21 30.14
N THR A 606 -32.73 6.03 30.26
CA THR A 606 -33.30 6.47 31.54
C THR A 606 -34.76 6.02 31.68
N GLY A 607 -35.41 6.36 32.80
CA GLY A 607 -36.82 6.02 33.01
C GLY A 607 -37.08 4.51 32.92
N ALA A 608 -37.96 4.11 32.00
CA ALA A 608 -38.30 2.71 31.75
C ALA A 608 -37.16 1.89 31.12
N TYR A 609 -36.17 2.56 30.52
CA TYR A 609 -35.02 1.94 29.85
C TYR A 609 -33.75 1.94 30.72
N ALA A 610 -33.83 2.40 31.97
CA ALA A 610 -32.70 2.41 32.89
C ALA A 610 -32.20 0.99 33.20
N GLY A 611 -30.97 0.67 32.80
CA GLY A 611 -30.36 -0.66 32.98
C GLY A 611 -30.99 -1.75 32.10
N VAL A 612 -31.72 -1.36 31.05
CA VAL A 612 -32.33 -2.26 30.07
C VAL A 612 -31.57 -2.11 28.76
N GLU A 613 -31.33 -3.22 28.07
CA GLU A 613 -30.72 -3.20 26.73
C GLU A 613 -31.64 -2.47 25.75
N THR A 614 -31.13 -1.40 25.12
CA THR A 614 -31.86 -0.58 24.15
C THR A 614 -31.43 -0.87 22.70
N GLY A 615 -30.48 -1.78 22.49
CA GLY A 615 -29.94 -2.19 21.20
C GLY A 615 -28.50 -1.75 20.94
N LEU A 616 -27.99 -0.76 21.70
CA LEU A 616 -26.67 -0.18 21.48
C LEU A 616 -25.54 -1.20 21.61
N ASN A 617 -25.65 -2.15 22.54
CA ASN A 617 -24.64 -3.19 22.72
C ASN A 617 -24.69 -4.29 21.65
N ASN A 618 -25.63 -4.21 20.70
CA ASN A 618 -25.75 -5.14 19.58
C ASN A 618 -25.18 -4.59 18.27
N VAL A 619 -24.72 -3.33 18.24
CA VAL A 619 -24.14 -2.72 17.03
C VAL A 619 -22.88 -3.48 16.62
N ASP A 620 -22.89 -4.09 15.44
CA ASP A 620 -21.75 -4.84 14.91
C ASP A 620 -20.51 -3.94 14.81
N PHE A 621 -19.34 -4.49 15.14
CA PHE A 621 -18.10 -3.70 15.23
C PHE A 621 -17.72 -3.06 13.89
N TRP A 622 -17.86 -3.77 12.77
CA TRP A 622 -17.50 -3.24 11.45
C TRP A 622 -18.24 -1.94 11.11
N ILE A 623 -19.58 -1.98 11.06
CA ILE A 623 -20.37 -0.80 10.66
C ILE A 623 -20.38 0.28 11.75
N GLY A 624 -20.31 -0.11 13.02
CA GLY A 624 -20.24 0.84 14.13
C GLY A 624 -18.91 1.61 14.16
N GLY A 625 -17.79 0.92 13.93
CA GLY A 625 -16.45 1.53 13.92
C GLY A 625 -16.20 2.40 12.69
N LEU A 626 -16.73 2.01 11.52
CA LEU A 626 -16.77 2.87 10.32
C LEU A 626 -17.43 4.23 10.62
N ALA A 627 -18.56 4.20 11.33
CA ALA A 627 -19.33 5.39 11.65
C ALA A 627 -18.68 6.28 12.72
N GLU A 628 -17.73 5.79 13.52
CA GLU A 628 -17.11 6.61 14.58
C GLU A 628 -16.38 7.81 13.99
N LYS A 629 -16.53 8.98 14.63
CA LYS A 629 -15.75 10.18 14.27
C LYS A 629 -14.27 9.88 14.35
N SER A 630 -13.52 10.41 13.37
CA SER A 630 -12.07 10.33 13.37
C SER A 630 -11.50 10.84 14.69
N ALA A 631 -10.49 10.15 15.20
CA ALA A 631 -9.87 10.49 16.46
C ALA A 631 -9.30 11.92 16.42
N SER A 632 -9.34 12.63 17.55
CA SER A 632 -8.76 13.98 17.62
C SER A 632 -7.23 14.00 17.49
N SER A 633 -6.59 12.82 17.60
CA SER A 633 -5.16 12.60 17.39
C SER A 633 -4.74 12.66 15.92
N GLY A 634 -5.68 12.70 14.97
CA GLY A 634 -5.42 12.63 13.53
C GLY A 634 -5.67 11.24 12.94
N GLY A 635 -5.67 11.17 11.61
CA GLY A 635 -5.91 9.93 10.86
C GLY A 635 -7.34 9.74 10.35
N LEU A 636 -7.54 8.66 9.57
CA LEU A 636 -8.81 8.37 8.88
C LEU A 636 -9.83 7.62 9.75
N LEU A 637 -9.36 6.94 10.80
CA LEU A 637 -10.15 5.99 11.58
C LEU A 637 -10.72 6.62 12.86
N GLY A 638 -11.89 6.12 13.29
CA GLY A 638 -12.44 6.45 14.60
C GLY A 638 -11.69 5.73 15.72
N SER A 639 -11.85 6.21 16.97
CA SER A 639 -11.05 5.76 18.13
C SER A 639 -10.90 4.24 18.28
N THR A 640 -11.97 3.45 18.09
CA THR A 640 -11.90 2.00 18.30
C THR A 640 -11.18 1.28 17.16
N PHE A 641 -11.45 1.68 15.92
CA PHE A 641 -10.74 1.16 14.74
C PHE A 641 -9.27 1.54 14.79
N ASN A 642 -8.98 2.77 15.18
CA ASN A 642 -7.63 3.26 15.32
C ASN A 642 -6.81 2.39 16.26
N PHE A 643 -7.32 2.15 17.47
CA PHE A 643 -6.62 1.33 18.47
C PHE A 643 -6.24 -0.05 17.92
N VAL A 644 -7.15 -0.73 17.21
CA VAL A 644 -6.86 -2.05 16.63
C VAL A 644 -5.86 -1.96 15.47
N PHE A 645 -6.01 -0.96 14.60
CA PHE A 645 -5.14 -0.77 13.44
C PHE A 645 -3.71 -0.45 13.89
N GLU A 646 -3.53 0.58 14.71
CA GLU A 646 -2.26 1.03 15.27
C GLU A 646 -1.56 -0.11 16.01
N THR A 647 -2.28 -0.78 16.93
CA THR A 647 -1.74 -1.94 17.66
C THR A 647 -1.27 -3.05 16.71
N GLN A 648 -2.03 -3.38 15.67
CA GLN A 648 -1.64 -4.43 14.72
C GLN A 648 -0.41 -4.01 13.90
N MET A 649 -0.37 -2.77 13.42
CA MET A 649 0.75 -2.26 12.61
C MET A 649 2.05 -2.22 13.42
N GLU A 650 2.02 -1.75 14.66
CA GLU A 650 3.17 -1.75 15.56
C GLU A 650 3.64 -3.18 15.90
N GLN A 651 2.70 -4.12 16.05
CA GLN A 651 3.04 -5.53 16.25
C GLN A 651 3.72 -6.13 15.03
N LEU A 652 3.25 -5.81 13.82
CA LEU A 652 3.88 -6.25 12.56
C LEU A 652 5.28 -5.66 12.39
N GLN A 653 5.45 -4.39 12.76
CA GLN A 653 6.73 -3.67 12.69
C GLN A 653 7.76 -4.23 13.69
N SER A 654 7.42 -4.24 14.97
CA SER A 654 8.35 -4.60 16.05
C SER A 654 8.47 -6.13 16.24
N GLY A 655 7.45 -6.89 15.85
CA GLY A 655 7.44 -8.35 15.89
C GLY A 655 8.14 -9.02 14.71
N ASP A 656 8.44 -8.30 13.63
CA ASP A 656 9.17 -8.86 12.48
C ASP A 656 10.69 -8.75 12.65
N ARG A 657 11.35 -9.91 12.69
CA ARG A 657 12.81 -9.99 12.75
C ARG A 657 13.47 -9.53 11.43
N PHE A 658 12.73 -9.52 10.34
CA PHE A 658 13.21 -9.13 9.01
C PHE A 658 12.75 -7.74 8.57
N TYR A 659 12.22 -6.93 9.50
CA TYR A 659 11.86 -5.54 9.26
C TYR A 659 13.02 -4.72 8.67
N TYR A 660 12.73 -3.89 7.67
CA TYR A 660 13.75 -3.29 6.79
C TYR A 660 14.80 -2.47 7.55
N LEU A 661 14.42 -1.61 8.50
CA LEU A 661 15.37 -0.80 9.27
C LEU A 661 16.40 -1.67 10.02
N SER A 662 15.97 -2.77 10.63
CA SER A 662 16.90 -3.70 11.30
C SER A 662 17.78 -4.46 10.31
N ARG A 663 17.27 -4.71 9.11
CA ARG A 663 17.92 -5.54 8.09
C ARG A 663 18.92 -4.76 7.23
N LEU A 664 18.70 -3.45 7.10
CA LEU A 664 19.49 -2.52 6.30
C LEU A 664 20.38 -1.58 7.12
N ALA A 665 20.29 -1.60 8.45
CA ALA A 665 21.12 -0.78 9.33
C ALA A 665 22.61 -0.83 8.94
N GLY A 666 23.18 0.35 8.68
CA GLY A 666 24.59 0.52 8.29
C GLY A 666 24.90 0.11 6.84
N THR A 667 23.90 0.04 5.96
CA THR A 667 24.10 -0.23 4.53
C THR A 667 23.64 0.97 3.71
N ASN A 668 24.35 1.26 2.61
CA ASN A 668 23.92 2.28 1.63
C ASN A 668 22.53 2.00 1.06
N PHE A 669 22.12 0.73 1.03
CA PHE A 669 20.79 0.40 0.55
C PHE A 669 19.67 0.96 1.44
N LEU A 670 19.92 1.26 2.73
CA LEU A 670 18.94 1.99 3.55
C LEU A 670 18.74 3.40 2.99
N ASN A 671 19.82 4.14 2.78
CA ASN A 671 19.77 5.54 2.35
C ASN A 671 19.19 5.67 0.94
N GLN A 672 19.54 4.74 0.04
CA GLN A 672 18.92 4.65 -1.29
C GLN A 672 17.42 4.35 -1.22
N LEU A 673 16.93 3.72 -0.15
CA LEU A 673 15.52 3.44 0.05
C LEU A 673 14.76 4.70 0.43
N GLU A 674 15.30 5.46 1.39
CA GLU A 674 14.75 6.74 1.87
C GLU A 674 14.66 7.77 0.73
N GLY A 675 15.61 7.74 -0.21
CA GLY A 675 15.58 8.59 -1.40
C GLY A 675 14.60 8.19 -2.50
N THR A 676 13.79 7.12 -2.32
CA THR A 676 12.88 6.64 -3.37
C THR A 676 11.42 6.59 -2.91
N SER A 677 10.52 7.05 -3.77
CA SER A 677 9.07 7.04 -3.53
C SER A 677 8.34 5.84 -4.15
N PHE A 678 7.11 5.58 -3.68
CA PHE A 678 6.23 4.65 -4.39
C PHE A 678 5.94 5.12 -5.82
N SER A 679 5.79 6.43 -6.00
CA SER A 679 5.48 7.07 -7.28
C SER A 679 6.52 6.72 -8.34
N GLU A 680 7.82 6.85 -8.03
CA GLU A 680 8.90 6.44 -8.93
C GLU A 680 8.85 4.95 -9.27
N MET A 681 8.44 4.10 -8.34
CA MET A 681 8.27 2.66 -8.61
C MET A 681 7.15 2.41 -9.59
N VAL A 682 6.01 3.06 -9.39
CA VAL A 682 4.88 2.94 -10.30
C VAL A 682 5.26 3.46 -11.68
N MET A 683 5.90 4.63 -11.78
CA MET A 683 6.33 5.20 -13.06
C MET A 683 7.30 4.28 -13.81
N ARG A 684 8.38 3.82 -13.16
CA ARG A 684 9.41 2.97 -13.81
C ARG A 684 8.94 1.57 -14.20
N THR A 685 7.85 1.08 -13.60
CA THR A 685 7.32 -0.27 -13.87
C THR A 685 6.12 -0.30 -14.79
N THR A 686 5.44 0.84 -14.98
CA THR A 686 4.22 0.92 -15.81
C THR A 686 4.39 1.80 -17.05
N GLY A 687 5.27 2.80 -17.00
CA GLY A 687 5.40 3.83 -18.03
C GLY A 687 4.45 5.03 -17.83
N ALA A 688 3.76 5.13 -16.69
CA ALA A 688 3.19 6.40 -16.24
C ALA A 688 4.32 7.42 -15.97
N THR A 689 4.03 8.71 -16.12
CA THR A 689 4.97 9.81 -15.85
C THR A 689 4.26 10.88 -15.04
N HIS A 690 5.06 11.70 -14.34
CA HIS A 690 4.61 12.90 -13.62
C HIS A 690 3.40 12.66 -12.70
N LEU A 691 3.51 11.60 -11.91
CA LEU A 691 2.60 11.31 -10.81
C LEU A 691 2.96 12.18 -9.58
N PRO A 692 2.03 12.44 -8.65
CA PRO A 692 2.39 13.08 -7.38
C PRO A 692 3.40 12.22 -6.60
N PHE A 693 4.28 12.86 -5.81
CA PHE A 693 5.31 12.16 -5.03
C PHE A 693 4.67 11.19 -4.02
N ASP A 694 3.74 11.71 -3.21
CA ASP A 694 2.74 10.85 -2.57
C ASP A 694 1.73 10.43 -3.65
N VAL A 695 1.97 9.25 -4.24
CA VAL A 695 1.12 8.67 -5.28
C VAL A 695 -0.32 8.41 -4.81
N PHE A 696 -0.60 8.50 -3.52
CA PHE A 696 -1.94 8.35 -2.96
C PHE A 696 -2.71 9.66 -2.87
N SER A 697 -2.04 10.80 -3.00
CA SER A 697 -2.66 12.13 -3.00
C SER A 697 -3.34 12.45 -4.33
N VAL A 698 -4.31 13.37 -4.30
CA VAL A 698 -4.90 13.97 -5.50
C VAL A 698 -4.37 15.39 -5.66
N PRO A 699 -3.57 15.69 -6.70
CA PRO A 699 -3.16 17.05 -6.98
C PRO A 699 -4.35 17.88 -7.49
N THR A 700 -4.29 19.18 -7.25
CA THR A 700 -5.25 20.15 -7.82
C THR A 700 -5.11 20.20 -9.35
N TYR A 701 -3.87 20.18 -9.84
CA TYR A 701 -3.53 20.19 -11.27
C TYR A 701 -2.26 19.40 -11.54
N THR A 702 -2.21 18.74 -12.70
CA THR A 702 -0.96 18.24 -13.31
C THR A 702 -0.58 19.17 -14.46
N ILE A 703 0.64 19.70 -14.43
CA ILE A 703 1.13 20.75 -15.33
C ILE A 703 2.38 20.23 -16.02
N GLU A 704 2.40 20.29 -17.35
CA GLU A 704 3.55 19.88 -18.15
C GLU A 704 4.28 21.10 -18.71
N ALA A 705 5.53 21.34 -18.30
CA ALA A 705 6.30 22.51 -18.73
C ALA A 705 6.45 22.58 -20.27
N GLY A 706 6.48 21.42 -20.93
CA GLY A 706 6.51 21.27 -22.38
C GLY A 706 5.17 21.45 -23.09
N ASP A 707 4.04 21.43 -22.37
CA ASP A 707 2.70 21.51 -22.95
C ASP A 707 1.78 22.52 -22.24
N ALA A 708 1.70 23.71 -22.81
CA ALA A 708 0.82 24.78 -22.35
C ALA A 708 -0.68 24.45 -22.43
N SER A 709 -1.09 23.32 -23.04
CA SER A 709 -2.49 22.86 -23.01
C SER A 709 -2.93 22.41 -21.62
N THR A 710 -1.98 22.01 -20.76
CA THR A 710 -2.20 21.59 -19.37
C THR A 710 -2.34 22.77 -18.40
N TYR A 711 -2.02 24.00 -18.83
CA TYR A 711 -1.91 25.13 -17.90
C TYR A 711 -3.28 25.58 -17.37
N PRO A 712 -3.51 25.52 -16.04
CA PRO A 712 -4.81 25.76 -15.47
C PRO A 712 -5.26 27.22 -15.54
N ILE A 713 -6.59 27.38 -15.64
CA ILE A 713 -7.29 28.66 -15.58
C ILE A 713 -8.30 28.58 -14.44
N ASP A 714 -8.26 29.54 -13.51
CA ASP A 714 -9.19 29.56 -12.38
C ASP A 714 -10.65 29.82 -12.81
N ALA A 715 -11.58 29.65 -11.87
CA ALA A 715 -13.01 29.90 -12.10
C ALA A 715 -13.35 31.34 -12.54
N SER A 716 -12.41 32.29 -12.38
CA SER A 716 -12.54 33.68 -12.81
C SER A 716 -11.94 33.94 -14.21
N GLY A 717 -11.40 32.91 -14.87
CA GLY A 717 -10.77 33.00 -16.17
C GLY A 717 -9.32 33.52 -16.14
N ARG A 718 -8.65 33.48 -14.98
CA ARG A 718 -7.27 33.92 -14.83
C ARG A 718 -6.32 32.72 -14.96
N PRO A 719 -5.27 32.79 -15.82
CA PRO A 719 -4.21 31.79 -15.82
C PRO A 719 -3.60 31.66 -14.43
N GLN A 720 -3.36 30.44 -13.99
CA GLN A 720 -2.61 30.14 -12.76
C GLN A 720 -1.14 29.88 -13.03
N VAL A 721 -0.72 29.83 -14.30
CA VAL A 721 0.68 29.69 -14.70
C VAL A 721 1.15 30.95 -15.42
N THR A 722 2.29 31.47 -15.00
CA THR A 722 2.96 32.63 -15.60
C THR A 722 4.36 32.23 -16.07
N ILE A 723 4.67 32.47 -17.34
CA ILE A 723 6.05 32.38 -17.84
C ILE A 723 6.79 33.69 -17.56
N LEU A 724 7.80 33.64 -16.69
CA LEU A 724 8.59 34.79 -16.27
C LEU A 724 9.51 35.29 -17.39
N GLY A 725 10.01 36.52 -17.25
CA GLY A 725 10.98 37.09 -18.19
C GLY A 725 12.31 36.33 -18.26
N SER A 726 12.60 35.50 -17.25
CA SER A 726 13.72 34.57 -17.18
C SER A 726 13.51 33.28 -17.99
N GLY A 727 12.28 33.00 -18.43
CA GLY A 727 11.87 31.75 -19.05
C GLY A 727 11.26 30.75 -18.07
N ALA A 728 11.29 31.01 -16.76
CA ALA A 728 10.74 30.13 -15.75
C ALA A 728 9.22 30.02 -15.82
N LEU A 729 8.70 28.80 -15.67
CA LEU A 729 7.30 28.51 -15.43
C LEU A 729 7.03 28.74 -13.93
N ARG A 730 6.08 29.62 -13.62
CA ARG A 730 5.64 29.85 -12.25
C ARG A 730 4.17 29.52 -12.07
N PHE A 731 3.84 28.68 -11.10
CA PHE A 731 2.48 28.51 -10.63
C PHE A 731 2.15 29.60 -9.58
N ASP A 732 0.97 30.21 -9.69
CA ASP A 732 0.53 31.36 -8.89
C ASP A 732 -0.64 30.99 -7.94
N GLY A 733 -0.96 29.71 -7.80
CA GLY A 733 -2.08 29.20 -7.01
C GLY A 733 -1.67 28.73 -5.60
N ASP A 734 -2.68 28.49 -4.76
CA ASP A 734 -2.53 28.05 -3.36
C ASP A 734 -2.84 26.55 -3.17
N GLY A 735 -2.98 25.77 -4.26
CA GLY A 735 -3.33 24.35 -4.19
C GLY A 735 -2.17 23.47 -4.64
N HIS A 736 -2.10 22.26 -4.10
CA HIS A 736 -1.11 21.22 -4.44
C HIS A 736 -1.10 20.93 -5.95
N VAL A 737 0.06 20.94 -6.60
CA VAL A 737 0.20 20.63 -8.02
C VAL A 737 1.33 19.63 -8.26
N VAL A 738 1.22 18.93 -9.38
CA VAL A 738 2.36 18.22 -9.98
C VAL A 738 2.83 19.03 -11.18
N ILE A 739 4.12 19.32 -11.26
CA ILE A 739 4.74 19.97 -12.41
C ILE A 739 5.81 19.06 -13.00
N GLY A 740 5.54 18.55 -14.20
CA GLY A 740 6.47 17.77 -15.01
C GLY A 740 7.38 18.65 -15.87
N GLY A 741 8.67 18.36 -15.82
CA GLY A 741 9.71 18.95 -16.65
C GLY A 741 9.76 18.34 -18.05
N THR A 742 10.90 18.49 -18.69
CA THR A 742 11.20 17.96 -20.02
C THR A 742 12.58 17.32 -20.00
N ALA A 743 12.96 16.63 -21.06
CA ALA A 743 14.32 16.08 -21.19
C ALA A 743 15.42 17.13 -21.46
N GLY A 744 15.21 18.40 -21.13
CA GLY A 744 16.28 19.39 -21.10
C GLY A 744 16.01 20.53 -20.15
N ALA A 745 17.05 21.30 -19.82
CA ALA A 745 17.04 22.35 -18.79
C ALA A 745 15.75 23.19 -18.68
N ASP A 746 15.04 22.96 -17.58
CA ASP A 746 13.81 23.59 -17.17
C ASP A 746 14.02 24.54 -15.97
N LYS A 747 13.05 25.43 -15.80
CA LYS A 747 13.02 26.41 -14.70
C LYS A 747 11.60 26.47 -14.18
N ILE A 748 11.37 25.92 -13.00
CA ILE A 748 10.04 25.72 -12.45
C ILE A 748 9.97 26.35 -11.05
N GLN A 749 8.90 27.08 -10.80
CA GLN A 749 8.55 27.60 -9.48
C GLN A 749 7.11 27.21 -9.15
N ALA A 750 6.94 26.53 -8.02
CA ALA A 750 5.68 26.08 -7.48
C ALA A 750 4.93 27.19 -6.73
N GLY A 751 3.89 26.82 -6.00
CA GLY A 751 2.99 27.70 -5.29
C GLY A 751 3.20 27.70 -3.77
N ALA A 752 2.11 27.82 -3.03
CA ALA A 752 2.12 27.83 -1.56
C ALA A 752 1.53 26.54 -0.95
N GLY A 753 1.28 25.52 -1.78
CA GLY A 753 0.74 24.23 -1.35
C GLY A 753 1.80 23.16 -1.52
N ASP A 754 1.61 22.02 -0.85
CA ASP A 754 2.48 20.84 -0.95
C ASP A 754 2.53 20.32 -2.41
N ASP A 755 3.59 20.66 -3.14
CA ASP A 755 3.72 20.48 -4.58
C ASP A 755 4.73 19.36 -4.93
N THR A 756 4.61 18.76 -6.11
CA THR A 756 5.59 17.80 -6.64
C THR A 756 6.19 18.33 -7.94
N LEU A 757 7.51 18.48 -7.98
CA LEU A 757 8.26 18.96 -9.14
C LEU A 757 9.19 17.86 -9.66
N TRP A 758 9.04 17.50 -10.93
CA TRP A 758 9.94 16.59 -11.66
C TRP A 758 10.77 17.39 -12.67
N GLY A 759 12.11 17.37 -12.57
CA GLY A 759 13.00 17.96 -13.57
C GLY A 759 13.17 17.07 -14.81
N ASP A 760 13.07 15.75 -14.61
CA ASP A 760 13.35 14.69 -15.58
C ASP A 760 14.81 14.60 -15.99
N GLY A 761 15.25 15.39 -16.96
CA GLY A 761 16.65 15.38 -17.34
C GLY A 761 17.06 16.67 -17.98
N GLY A 762 18.28 17.13 -17.76
CA GLY A 762 18.63 18.51 -18.03
C GLY A 762 19.52 19.05 -16.93
N ASP A 763 19.79 20.35 -16.99
CA ASP A 763 20.36 21.04 -15.82
C ASP A 763 19.24 21.95 -15.33
N ASP A 764 18.42 21.44 -14.42
CA ASP A 764 17.14 22.03 -14.03
C ASP A 764 17.28 22.99 -12.84
N ALA A 765 16.30 23.88 -12.69
CA ALA A 765 16.18 24.74 -11.53
C ALA A 765 14.74 24.70 -11.01
N LEU A 766 14.55 24.05 -9.85
CA LEU A 766 13.26 23.76 -9.24
C LEU A 766 13.15 24.52 -7.89
N ASP A 767 12.00 25.16 -7.65
CA ASP A 767 11.70 25.98 -6.47
C ASP A 767 10.30 25.65 -5.96
N GLY A 768 10.19 25.10 -4.74
CA GLY A 768 8.92 24.79 -4.09
C GLY A 768 8.18 26.04 -3.58
N ASP A 769 8.92 27.11 -3.24
CA ASP A 769 8.43 28.35 -2.60
C ASP A 769 7.88 28.11 -1.18
N GLY A 770 6.73 27.47 -1.01
CA GLY A 770 6.37 26.97 0.31
C GLY A 770 5.17 26.05 0.34
N GLY A 771 4.97 25.38 1.47
CA GLY A 771 4.29 24.10 1.50
C GLY A 771 5.32 23.01 1.79
N ASN A 772 4.87 21.78 1.99
CA ASN A 772 5.78 20.65 2.13
C ASN A 772 5.97 20.03 0.74
N ASP A 773 7.04 20.42 0.05
CA ASP A 773 7.23 20.14 -1.37
C ASP A 773 8.12 18.92 -1.61
N ALA A 774 7.93 18.25 -2.75
CA ALA A 774 8.77 17.17 -3.23
C ALA A 774 9.45 17.57 -4.56
N LEU A 775 10.77 17.73 -4.54
CA LEU A 775 11.57 18.14 -5.69
C LEU A 775 12.47 16.99 -6.15
N ILE A 776 12.32 16.57 -7.40
CA ILE A 776 13.12 15.50 -8.00
C ILE A 776 13.85 16.06 -9.21
N GLY A 777 15.17 16.18 -9.13
CA GLY A 777 16.04 16.71 -10.19
C GLY A 777 16.04 15.81 -11.42
N GLY A 778 16.65 14.62 -11.29
CA GLY A 778 16.67 13.61 -12.34
C GLY A 778 18.07 13.43 -12.92
N ASP A 779 18.17 13.34 -14.24
CA ASP A 779 19.48 13.23 -14.91
C ASP A 779 20.08 14.62 -15.20
N GLY A 780 21.24 14.94 -14.63
CA GLY A 780 22.04 16.12 -14.96
C GLY A 780 22.30 17.00 -13.74
N ASN A 781 22.82 18.22 -13.93
CA ASN A 781 23.31 19.02 -12.80
C ASN A 781 22.26 20.04 -12.36
N ASP A 782 21.49 19.69 -11.35
CA ASP A 782 20.27 20.37 -10.96
C ASP A 782 20.47 21.37 -9.82
N ARG A 783 19.51 22.28 -9.69
CA ARG A 783 19.40 23.18 -8.54
C ARG A 783 18.02 23.06 -7.92
N LEU A 784 17.96 22.59 -6.70
CA LEU A 784 16.71 22.33 -5.98
C LEU A 784 16.63 23.27 -4.76
N ALA A 785 15.52 23.98 -4.62
CA ALA A 785 15.22 24.80 -3.45
C ALA A 785 13.83 24.43 -2.91
N GLY A 786 13.77 23.84 -1.72
CA GLY A 786 12.51 23.46 -1.06
C GLY A 786 11.67 24.70 -0.77
N GLY A 787 12.12 25.54 0.19
CA GLY A 787 11.51 26.83 0.43
C GLY A 787 11.10 26.99 1.89
N ASN A 788 9.80 27.09 2.17
CA ASN A 788 9.31 27.06 3.56
C ASN A 788 8.35 25.89 3.73
N GLY A 789 8.60 25.05 4.71
CA GLY A 789 7.83 23.82 4.94
C GLY A 789 8.79 22.66 5.10
N ASP A 790 8.27 21.51 5.49
CA ASP A 790 9.09 20.30 5.66
C ASP A 790 9.20 19.63 4.28
N ASP A 791 10.32 19.83 3.59
CA ASP A 791 10.50 19.52 2.17
C ASP A 791 11.28 18.21 1.93
N PHE A 792 10.99 17.55 0.82
CA PHE A 792 11.81 16.46 0.26
C PHE A 792 12.51 16.95 -1.00
N ALA A 793 13.83 16.77 -1.09
CA ALA A 793 14.57 17.04 -2.33
C ALA A 793 15.55 15.92 -2.67
N ASN A 794 15.46 15.42 -3.90
CA ASN A 794 16.33 14.38 -4.44
C ASN A 794 17.01 14.84 -5.74
N GLY A 795 18.34 14.95 -5.72
CA GLY A 795 19.16 15.32 -6.88
C GLY A 795 19.21 14.27 -7.99
N ASN A 796 19.19 12.99 -7.61
CA ASN A 796 19.43 11.83 -8.46
C ASN A 796 20.86 11.75 -9.02
N ALA A 797 21.06 12.01 -10.31
CA ALA A 797 22.31 11.70 -10.99
C ALA A 797 22.92 12.95 -11.59
N GLY A 798 24.03 13.42 -11.04
CA GLY A 798 24.72 14.64 -11.47
C GLY A 798 25.43 15.32 -10.32
N ASP A 799 26.11 16.43 -10.60
CA ASP A 799 26.63 17.26 -9.49
C ASP A 799 25.59 18.34 -9.16
N ASP A 800 24.83 18.14 -8.09
CA ASP A 800 23.62 18.90 -7.74
C ASP A 800 23.86 19.97 -6.67
N GLU A 801 22.99 20.98 -6.66
CA GLU A 801 22.93 22.04 -5.63
C GLU A 801 21.55 22.03 -4.96
N ILE A 802 21.48 21.52 -3.74
CA ILE A 802 20.22 21.29 -3.00
C ILE A 802 20.15 22.21 -1.78
N SER A 803 19.02 22.88 -1.58
CA SER A 803 18.74 23.77 -0.44
C SER A 803 17.37 23.46 0.17
N GLY A 804 17.31 22.97 1.41
CA GLY A 804 16.05 22.77 2.14
C GLY A 804 15.40 24.09 2.56
N SER A 805 16.23 24.97 3.12
CA SER A 805 15.91 26.34 3.56
C SER A 805 15.26 26.43 4.95
N ALA A 806 13.96 26.28 5.10
CA ALA A 806 13.32 26.42 6.42
C ALA A 806 12.20 25.42 6.63
N GLY A 807 12.33 24.58 7.65
CA GLY A 807 11.50 23.40 7.86
C GLY A 807 12.38 22.24 8.29
N SER A 808 11.78 21.10 8.65
CA SER A 808 12.55 19.87 8.91
C SER A 808 12.61 19.08 7.60
N ASP A 809 13.72 19.20 6.88
CA ASP A 809 13.84 18.76 5.49
C ASP A 809 14.53 17.39 5.36
N LEU A 810 14.16 16.62 4.33
CA LEU A 810 14.84 15.40 3.91
C LEU A 810 15.52 15.62 2.55
N LEU A 811 16.86 15.66 2.54
CA LEU A 811 17.65 15.99 1.36
C LEU A 811 18.56 14.83 0.94
N VAL A 812 18.50 14.46 -0.34
CA VAL A 812 19.21 13.30 -0.88
C VAL A 812 19.98 13.69 -2.15
N GLY A 813 21.31 13.58 -2.13
CA GLY A 813 22.17 13.84 -3.29
C GLY A 813 22.22 12.68 -4.28
N LEU A 814 22.38 11.46 -3.77
CA LEU A 814 22.57 10.23 -4.54
C LEU A 814 23.89 10.19 -5.32
N ALA A 815 23.92 10.33 -6.64
CA ALA A 815 25.11 10.04 -7.42
C ALA A 815 25.75 11.29 -8.01
N GLY A 816 26.88 11.73 -7.45
CA GLY A 816 27.71 12.80 -7.99
C GLY A 816 28.39 13.60 -6.89
N GLN A 817 29.00 14.75 -7.21
CA GLN A 817 29.62 15.60 -6.17
C GLN A 817 28.70 16.74 -5.80
N ASP A 818 27.90 16.53 -4.78
CA ASP A 818 26.78 17.40 -4.44
C ASP A 818 27.17 18.51 -3.46
N VAL A 819 26.34 19.55 -3.48
CA VAL A 819 26.39 20.66 -2.53
C VAL A 819 25.01 20.81 -1.90
N ILE A 820 24.87 20.36 -0.66
CA ILE A 820 23.59 20.25 0.05
C ILE A 820 23.61 21.18 1.26
N GLY A 821 22.65 22.10 1.35
CA GLY A 821 22.42 22.95 2.51
C GLY A 821 21.04 22.71 3.08
N ALA A 822 20.95 22.22 4.32
CA ALA A 822 19.70 21.84 4.94
C ALA A 822 18.89 23.08 5.36
N GLY A 823 19.41 23.91 6.26
CA GLY A 823 18.83 25.23 6.52
C GLY A 823 18.49 25.44 7.99
N ASP A 824 17.29 25.96 8.25
CA ASP A 824 16.74 26.15 9.59
C ASP A 824 15.73 25.01 9.89
N GLY A 825 15.96 24.16 10.88
CA GLY A 825 15.09 23.05 11.26
C GLY A 825 15.89 21.85 11.74
N ASP A 826 15.23 20.79 12.19
CA ASP A 826 15.93 19.54 12.51
C ASP A 826 15.93 18.69 11.22
N ASP A 827 17.04 18.71 10.47
CA ASP A 827 17.09 18.18 9.09
C ASP A 827 17.74 16.80 8.98
N GLU A 828 17.43 16.05 7.92
CA GLU A 828 18.07 14.79 7.56
C GLU A 828 18.69 14.87 6.15
N VAL A 829 19.99 14.57 6.04
CA VAL A 829 20.74 14.67 4.77
C VAL A 829 21.52 13.40 4.46
N PHE A 830 21.36 12.92 3.23
CA PHE A 830 22.14 11.84 2.64
C PHE A 830 22.94 12.36 1.43
N GLY A 831 24.27 12.42 1.56
CA GLY A 831 25.18 12.80 0.47
C GLY A 831 25.11 11.82 -0.70
N GLY A 832 25.58 10.59 -0.49
CA GLY A 832 25.37 9.48 -1.41
C GLY A 832 26.69 8.87 -1.88
N LEU A 833 26.86 8.73 -3.19
CA LEU A 833 28.08 8.28 -3.83
C LEU A 833 28.91 9.48 -4.24
N ASP A 834 30.24 9.32 -4.22
CA ASP A 834 31.21 10.36 -4.59
C ASP A 834 31.41 11.40 -3.46
N SER A 835 31.95 12.59 -3.71
CA SER A 835 32.50 13.45 -2.63
C SER A 835 31.72 14.74 -2.45
N ASP A 836 31.00 14.82 -1.33
CA ASP A 836 29.94 15.80 -1.14
C ASP A 836 30.30 16.94 -0.18
N LYS A 837 29.54 18.02 -0.26
CA LYS A 837 29.61 19.16 0.67
C LYS A 837 28.26 19.36 1.32
N ILE A 838 28.18 19.04 2.60
CA ILE A 838 26.94 19.07 3.38
C ILE A 838 27.03 20.18 4.44
N PHE A 839 25.96 20.97 4.54
CA PHE A 839 25.75 21.98 5.57
C PHE A 839 24.41 21.72 6.24
N GLY A 840 24.41 21.44 7.55
CA GLY A 840 23.18 21.32 8.35
C GLY A 840 22.51 22.67 8.49
N GLY A 841 23.06 23.56 9.31
CA GLY A 841 22.58 24.92 9.41
C GLY A 841 22.19 25.26 10.84
N ALA A 842 20.91 25.32 11.17
CA ALA A 842 20.44 25.60 12.52
C ALA A 842 19.36 24.59 12.93
N GLY A 843 19.61 23.85 14.00
CA GLY A 843 18.73 22.79 14.49
C GLY A 843 19.57 21.58 14.88
N ASN A 844 18.96 20.45 15.18
CA ASN A 844 19.71 19.23 15.48
C ASN A 844 19.64 18.31 14.26
N ASP A 845 20.70 18.34 13.46
CA ASP A 845 20.68 17.74 12.13
C ASP A 845 21.27 16.32 12.13
N GLU A 846 20.75 15.44 11.27
CA GLU A 846 21.32 14.13 10.95
C GLU A 846 21.96 14.17 9.56
N LEU A 847 23.29 14.21 9.50
CA LEU A 847 24.05 14.45 8.27
C LEU A 847 24.95 13.25 7.95
N LEU A 848 24.60 12.51 6.89
CA LEU A 848 25.32 11.34 6.43
C LEU A 848 26.04 11.64 5.10
N GLY A 849 27.37 11.65 5.11
CA GLY A 849 28.20 11.81 3.91
C GLY A 849 28.08 10.64 2.94
N ASN A 850 27.98 9.42 3.50
CA ASN A 850 27.97 8.16 2.77
C ASN A 850 29.31 7.88 2.07
N GLU A 851 29.31 7.20 0.92
CA GLU A 851 30.54 6.74 0.29
C GLU A 851 31.27 7.86 -0.43
N GLY A 852 32.40 8.33 0.13
CA GLY A 852 32.92 9.58 -0.40
C GLY A 852 34.22 10.08 0.18
N ASN A 853 34.45 11.38 0.09
CA ASN A 853 35.45 12.06 0.91
C ASN A 853 34.80 13.38 1.28
N ASP A 854 33.97 13.34 2.30
CA ASP A 854 32.92 14.34 2.43
C ASP A 854 33.35 15.49 3.33
N TRP A 855 32.76 16.65 3.06
CA TRP A 855 32.90 17.83 3.89
C TRP A 855 31.56 18.12 4.55
N ILE A 856 31.48 17.81 5.84
CA ILE A 856 30.24 17.94 6.60
C ILE A 856 30.41 19.06 7.62
N LYS A 857 29.51 20.04 7.60
CA LYS A 857 29.40 21.06 8.64
C LYS A 857 28.00 20.93 9.23
N GLY A 858 27.92 20.57 10.51
CA GLY A 858 26.67 20.56 11.29
C GLY A 858 26.05 21.95 11.32
N GLY A 859 26.28 22.73 12.37
CA GLY A 859 25.64 24.03 12.35
C GLY A 859 25.65 24.74 13.67
N GLU A 860 24.54 25.39 13.97
CA GLU A 860 24.09 25.67 15.33
C GLU A 860 23.21 24.51 15.79
N GLY A 861 23.42 23.96 16.99
CA GLY A 861 22.62 22.86 17.54
C GLY A 861 23.46 21.64 17.90
N ASP A 862 22.81 20.55 18.30
CA ASP A 862 23.48 19.30 18.67
C ASP A 862 23.35 18.29 17.51
N ASP A 863 24.34 18.22 16.61
CA ASP A 863 24.22 17.50 15.34
C ASP A 863 24.76 16.06 15.39
N HIS A 864 24.29 15.20 14.49
CA HIS A 864 24.83 13.86 14.22
C HIS A 864 25.53 13.84 12.86
N LEU A 865 26.85 13.69 12.84
CA LEU A 865 27.65 13.71 11.61
C LEU A 865 28.27 12.34 11.35
N VAL A 866 27.88 11.70 10.27
CA VAL A 866 28.38 10.40 9.83
C VAL A 866 29.15 10.61 8.52
N GLY A 867 30.41 10.18 8.47
CA GLY A 867 31.16 10.10 7.21
C GLY A 867 30.62 8.94 6.37
N ASP A 868 31.35 7.84 6.33
CA ASP A 868 30.84 6.61 5.72
C ASP A 868 29.69 5.94 6.47
N ASN A 869 28.85 5.25 5.71
CA ASN A 869 28.01 4.18 6.25
C ASN A 869 28.89 3.13 6.94
N GLY A 870 28.71 2.96 8.26
CA GLY A 870 29.53 2.03 9.03
C GLY A 870 29.48 0.64 8.40
N ASN A 871 30.62 0.05 8.02
CA ASN A 871 30.67 -1.22 7.31
C ASN A 871 30.49 -2.42 8.27
N PRO A 872 29.32 -3.08 8.39
CA PRO A 872 29.17 -4.25 9.25
C PRO A 872 29.94 -5.48 8.76
N PHE A 873 30.52 -5.46 7.54
CA PHE A 873 31.08 -6.64 6.87
C PHE A 873 32.53 -6.51 6.35
N GLY A 874 33.26 -5.41 6.60
CA GLY A 874 34.58 -5.19 6.00
C GLY A 874 35.49 -4.16 6.70
N GLU A 875 36.70 -3.99 6.15
CA GLU A 875 37.66 -2.95 6.58
C GLU A 875 37.18 -1.57 6.10
N PRO A 876 37.56 -0.46 6.78
CA PRO A 876 37.27 0.90 6.32
C PRO A 876 37.77 1.10 4.89
N LEU A 877 36.99 1.80 4.07
CA LEU A 877 37.43 2.27 2.78
C LEU A 877 38.58 3.30 3.00
N PRO A 878 39.40 3.61 1.96
CA PRO A 878 40.54 4.52 2.10
C PRO A 878 40.17 6.02 1.97
N ASP A 879 38.90 6.33 2.15
CA ASP A 879 38.24 7.64 2.20
C ASP A 879 38.62 8.48 3.41
N ARG A 880 38.15 9.74 3.38
CA ARG A 880 38.61 10.84 4.23
C ARG A 880 37.51 11.86 4.44
N ASP A 881 36.76 11.66 5.50
CA ASP A 881 35.69 12.57 5.84
C ASP A 881 36.17 13.66 6.78
N THR A 882 35.64 14.86 6.56
CA THR A 882 36.06 16.08 7.25
C THR A 882 34.87 16.79 7.85
N ALA A 883 34.72 16.69 9.18
CA ALA A 883 33.80 17.53 9.95
C ALA A 883 34.37 18.94 10.12
N LEU A 884 33.55 19.97 9.88
CA LEU A 884 33.95 21.38 9.89
C LEU A 884 33.23 22.15 11.01
N PHE A 885 33.99 22.97 11.73
CA PHE A 885 33.52 23.74 12.88
C PHE A 885 33.78 25.24 12.69
N SER A 886 32.84 26.08 13.13
CA SER A 886 32.83 27.52 12.82
C SER A 886 33.93 28.29 13.56
N GLY A 887 34.32 27.82 14.74
CA GLY A 887 35.24 28.46 15.67
C GLY A 887 36.68 27.96 15.60
N ARG A 888 37.49 28.41 16.57
CA ARG A 888 38.89 27.97 16.70
C ARG A 888 38.94 26.71 17.54
N ALA A 889 39.87 25.81 17.26
CA ALA A 889 39.97 24.53 17.98
C ALA A 889 40.06 24.65 19.51
N LYS A 890 40.65 25.74 20.04
CA LYS A 890 40.76 25.99 21.49
C LYS A 890 39.43 26.25 22.20
N ASP A 891 38.38 26.52 21.42
CA ASP A 891 37.05 26.85 21.90
C ASP A 891 36.15 25.59 21.98
N TYR A 892 36.63 24.44 21.48
CA TYR A 892 35.92 23.15 21.50
C TYR A 892 36.53 22.15 22.48
N THR A 893 35.69 21.23 22.96
CA THR A 893 36.09 20.08 23.78
C THR A 893 35.81 18.80 22.99
N ILE A 894 36.84 17.99 22.74
CA ILE A 894 36.72 16.71 22.02
C ILE A 894 36.73 15.56 23.02
N THR A 895 35.71 14.71 22.97
CA THR A 895 35.53 13.54 23.82
C THR A 895 35.41 12.29 22.95
N TYR A 896 36.28 11.30 23.17
CA TYR A 896 36.21 10.00 22.50
C TYR A 896 35.45 9.02 23.40
N ASN A 897 34.33 8.49 22.91
CA ASN A 897 33.47 7.60 23.67
C ASN A 897 33.90 6.13 23.50
N ALA A 898 33.28 5.24 24.29
CA ALA A 898 33.62 3.82 24.31
C ALA A 898 32.98 3.02 23.16
N ASP A 899 31.96 3.59 22.53
CA ASP A 899 31.23 3.09 21.35
C ASP A 899 31.81 3.63 20.03
N GLU A 900 33.04 4.16 20.08
CA GLU A 900 33.78 4.71 18.93
C GLU A 900 33.26 6.05 18.40
N SER A 901 32.11 6.54 18.89
CA SER A 901 31.64 7.90 18.63
C SER A 901 32.55 8.98 19.24
N ILE A 902 32.52 10.16 18.63
CA ILE A 902 33.31 11.32 19.06
C ILE A 902 32.36 12.49 19.31
N ALA A 903 32.29 12.98 20.54
CA ALA A 903 31.54 14.19 20.86
C ALA A 903 32.45 15.43 20.78
N ILE A 904 32.05 16.44 20.01
CA ILE A 904 32.74 17.73 19.90
C ILE A 904 31.81 18.84 20.37
N THR A 905 32.12 19.42 21.53
CA THR A 905 31.28 20.47 22.15
C THR A 905 31.90 21.85 22.01
N ASP A 906 31.19 22.79 21.39
CA ASP A 906 31.51 24.22 21.44
C ASP A 906 31.27 24.79 22.85
N ASN A 907 32.29 25.45 23.41
CA ASN A 907 32.22 26.02 24.76
C ASN A 907 31.93 27.52 24.77
N VAL A 908 31.85 28.17 23.61
CA VAL A 908 31.73 29.64 23.50
C VAL A 908 30.79 30.14 22.41
N GLY A 909 30.47 29.34 21.40
CA GLY A 909 29.57 29.66 20.30
C GLY A 909 28.25 28.88 20.35
N ASN A 910 27.66 28.69 19.17
CA ASN A 910 26.33 28.11 18.99
C ASN A 910 26.37 26.71 18.34
N ASP A 911 27.54 26.21 17.93
CA ASP A 911 27.71 24.88 17.31
C ASP A 911 27.45 23.69 18.28
N GLY A 912 26.70 23.91 19.37
CA GLY A 912 26.30 22.90 20.36
C GLY A 912 27.29 21.78 20.67
N THR A 913 26.77 20.55 20.72
CA THR A 913 27.51 19.30 20.95
C THR A 913 27.21 18.28 19.87
N ASP A 914 28.14 18.18 18.93
CA ASP A 914 27.99 17.28 17.79
C ASP A 914 28.54 15.89 18.12
N THR A 915 27.84 14.86 17.65
CA THR A 915 28.25 13.46 17.72
C THR A 915 28.71 12.99 16.35
N LEU A 916 29.97 12.55 16.26
CA LEU A 916 30.61 12.15 15.01
C LEU A 916 30.86 10.64 14.98
N LEU A 917 30.58 10.03 13.82
CA LEU A 917 30.90 8.65 13.48
C LEU A 917 31.64 8.59 12.14
N ASN A 918 32.65 7.73 12.03
CA ASN A 918 33.42 7.52 10.79
C ASN A 918 34.01 8.82 10.18
N ILE A 919 34.53 9.73 11.02
CA ILE A 919 35.19 10.97 10.59
C ILE A 919 36.70 10.94 10.89
N GLU A 920 37.55 11.13 9.87
CA GLU A 920 39.01 11.12 10.04
C GLU A 920 39.58 12.50 10.43
N ARG A 921 38.87 13.60 10.10
CA ARG A 921 39.41 14.96 10.15
C ARG A 921 38.44 15.95 10.77
N PHE A 922 38.95 16.82 11.64
CA PHE A 922 38.22 17.94 12.23
C PHE A 922 38.84 19.26 11.75
N GLY A 923 38.13 19.99 10.90
CA GLY A 923 38.54 21.31 10.42
C GLY A 923 37.98 22.43 11.29
N PHE A 924 38.86 23.16 11.97
CA PHE A 924 38.52 24.38 12.70
C PHE A 924 38.99 25.62 11.92
N ALA A 925 38.48 26.80 12.27
CA ALA A 925 38.82 28.06 11.63
C ALA A 925 40.32 28.42 11.65
N ASP A 926 41.13 27.80 12.51
CA ASP A 926 42.57 28.03 12.61
C ASP A 926 43.48 26.82 12.35
N GLN A 927 42.95 25.60 12.29
CA GLN A 927 43.73 24.37 12.06
C GLN A 927 42.84 23.15 11.76
N VAL A 928 43.44 22.11 11.17
CA VAL A 928 42.82 20.77 11.03
C VAL A 928 43.47 19.81 12.03
N ILE A 929 42.66 19.00 12.70
CA ILE A 929 43.08 17.94 13.65
C ILE A 929 42.69 16.59 13.06
N LEU A 930 43.54 15.57 13.19
CA LEU A 930 43.21 14.20 12.82
C LEU A 930 42.56 13.47 13.99
N ALA A 931 41.53 12.68 13.71
CA ALA A 931 40.91 11.79 14.69
C ALA A 931 41.92 10.76 15.23
N ALA A 932 41.86 10.47 16.53
CA ALA A 932 42.77 9.54 17.17
C ALA A 932 42.50 8.10 16.74
N GLY A 933 43.48 7.43 16.11
CA GLY A 933 43.32 6.05 15.64
C GLY A 933 43.18 5.92 14.12
N SER A 934 42.99 7.04 13.40
CA SER A 934 42.97 7.02 11.93
C SER A 934 44.30 6.51 11.34
N ALA A 935 44.22 5.90 10.15
CA ALA A 935 45.37 5.35 9.42
C ALA A 935 46.46 6.42 9.11
N GLU A 936 46.14 7.71 9.29
CA GLU A 936 47.04 8.85 9.08
C GLU A 936 47.78 9.35 10.34
N SER A 937 47.61 8.75 11.53
CA SER A 937 48.25 9.21 12.79
C SER A 937 49.80 9.29 12.78
N GLY A 938 50.46 8.77 11.73
CA GLY A 938 51.90 8.85 11.49
C GLY A 938 52.38 9.99 10.57
N ARG A 939 51.49 10.80 9.98
CA ARG A 939 51.85 11.96 9.14
C ARG A 939 51.89 13.25 9.96
N VAL A 940 52.95 14.04 9.79
CA VAL A 940 53.15 15.28 10.54
C VAL A 940 52.07 16.29 10.19
N ALA A 941 51.31 16.74 11.20
CA ALA A 941 50.46 17.92 11.14
C ALA A 941 51.28 19.12 10.63
N GLY A 942 51.04 19.53 9.39
CA GLY A 942 51.84 20.57 8.77
C GLY A 942 51.40 20.91 7.36
N VAL A 943 50.79 22.10 7.26
CA VAL A 943 50.37 22.83 6.05
C VAL A 943 48.96 22.49 5.61
N VAL A 944 48.07 23.42 5.94
CA VAL A 944 46.74 23.73 5.39
C VAL A 944 46.58 23.15 3.98
N ASP A 945 45.95 21.97 3.84
CA ASP A 945 45.01 21.81 2.74
C ASP A 945 43.95 22.89 2.99
N GLU A 946 43.64 23.71 1.98
CA GLU A 946 42.71 24.83 2.12
C GLU A 946 41.52 24.37 2.96
N VAL A 947 41.26 25.00 4.12
CA VAL A 947 39.92 24.97 4.69
C VAL A 947 39.08 25.49 3.53
N PRO A 948 38.26 24.67 2.86
CA PRO A 948 37.46 25.18 1.76
C PRO A 948 36.71 26.35 2.38
N THR A 949 36.91 27.56 1.86
CA THR A 949 35.94 28.60 2.15
C THR A 949 34.73 28.13 1.41
N LEU A 950 33.88 27.39 2.10
CA LEU A 950 32.57 27.01 1.64
C LEU A 950 31.82 28.33 1.44
N LYS A 951 31.88 28.82 0.21
CA LYS A 951 31.20 29.99 -0.29
C LYS A 951 30.21 29.46 -1.31
N GLY A 952 29.08 28.98 -0.83
CA GLY A 952 27.80 29.13 -1.50
C GLY A 952 26.99 30.04 -0.59
N SER A 953 26.57 31.19 -1.07
CA SER A 953 25.24 31.62 -0.67
C SER A 953 24.34 30.82 -1.59
N PHE A 954 23.43 30.01 -1.04
CA PHE A 954 22.27 29.51 -1.77
C PHE A 954 21.37 30.73 -2.08
N ASP A 955 21.88 31.64 -2.92
CA ASP A 955 21.12 32.77 -3.45
C ASP A 955 20.38 32.22 -4.67
N PHE A 956 19.33 31.45 -4.41
CA PHE A 956 18.47 30.90 -5.45
C PHE A 956 17.59 32.04 -6.01
N VAL A 957 17.77 32.37 -7.29
CA VAL A 957 16.98 33.39 -8.00
C VAL A 957 16.73 32.93 -9.44
N LEU A 958 15.48 32.55 -9.75
CA LEU A 958 15.06 32.03 -11.06
C LEU A 958 15.10 33.02 -12.25
#